data_AF-A0A7C8N4W1-F1
#
_entry.id   AF-A0A7C8N4W1-F1
#
_cell.length_a   1.000
_cell.length_b   1.000
_cell.length_c   1.000
_cell.angle_alpha   90.00
_cell.angle_beta   90.00
_cell.angle_gamma   90.00
#
_symmetry.space_group_name_H-M   'P 1'
#
loop_
_entity.id
_entity.type
_entity.pdbx_description
1 polymer ?
#
loop_
_entity_poly.entity_id
_entity_poly.type
_entity_poly.pdbx_seq_one_letter_code
_entity_poly.pdbx_strand_id
1 'polypeptide(L)'
;MASKSVRGYSRLIILLVISSVLFVGGVIADAILSQEDRTVPPSLLEADIDTLVDGLERGTFSSAYIGRIKEVNNDLNVVNEINPDALSIASQLDAERSKGLVRGPLHGIPILVKDTIATNDLMNTTAGSYALLGAKVPADSTVVQNLRKAGAIILGKTNLSQWGSIRSLNSTNGWSAVGGQTHGVFYPNQDPSGSSSGSGVATTLGLATGCLGGETDGSITDPASYNNIVGVKPTVGLVSRHLVVPISERMDTVGPMTRTVKDAAYILQGIAGVDPLDNYTSAIPGQTVPDFVSACNLSALAGARLGVPRNVISLMANSTTESVVEAFEESLGVLRSAGAIIVENADFPAAEDFLGNYNLNLEIMGADFVVNLKQYLDLLVYNPANITSLVDLRSFTQSSPLEEYKIRDTGIWDAALQNWDNTEPGFWAAYQQALYYCNEGGLLGAIKQHDLDAVILPSHFSWDWAAAVGAPIVSIPMGAYPPNQPVQMDTWGLVETGPNIPFGIGFLGAKFTDAKLIGLAYAYEQRTMAQKTVRPYIVPRFELRDVLGQGTTNGRTTSAFLCDQLALVDCIFLVPIKEDEIQEIQSESDFLVKDPKYEHEKPYQLRYDVGKDFPETNMTEERKPIMIRDFRSFQNSRSLYEYGFTSAKLSRPFAATDFRTNEEVEGSYYPEIEGILRQLYPASDRIKILEHDFRKRHAQFPNKENFEHQQPSVLAHIDFTMKSAARTAEAAFQIAPDQYRRLVTVNFWKSFQGPGNDWPLALCDRRTFRRGLNSSAVDVVYYDSFTENESMYHSPEYFWYYFKDLGDDEVIAFVQTDSDEDRGSGVPHVSFFNPEADEDAMPRRSIEVRAFVFFT
;
A
#
# COMPACT_ATOMS: atom_id res chain seq x y z
N MET A 1 69.99 26.39 43.19
CA MET A 1 68.65 25.82 42.91
C MET A 1 67.87 26.83 42.09
N ALA A 2 67.82 26.70 40.76
CA ALA A 2 66.84 27.35 39.85
C ALA A 2 67.24 27.08 38.40
N SER A 3 67.05 25.86 37.89
CA SER A 3 67.11 25.60 36.43
C SER A 3 66.26 24.41 35.96
N LYS A 4 65.31 23.94 36.79
CA LYS A 4 64.47 22.77 36.45
C LYS A 4 63.00 23.06 36.14
N SER A 5 62.50 24.30 36.22
CA SER A 5 61.07 24.55 35.95
C SER A 5 60.73 25.05 34.54
N VAL A 6 61.69 25.47 33.70
CA VAL A 6 61.33 26.09 32.41
C VAL A 6 61.10 25.07 31.28
N ARG A 7 61.67 23.86 31.36
CA ARG A 7 61.50 22.82 30.31
C ARG A 7 60.19 22.03 30.37
N GLY A 8 59.50 22.02 31.52
CA GLY A 8 58.22 21.33 31.68
C GLY A 8 57.04 22.09 31.08
N TYR A 9 57.01 23.41 31.27
CA TYR A 9 55.93 24.26 30.77
C TYR A 9 55.93 24.41 29.24
N SER A 10 57.10 24.45 28.60
CA SER A 10 57.18 24.54 27.14
C SER A 10 56.67 23.27 26.43
N ARG A 11 56.90 22.07 27.01
CA ARG A 11 56.38 20.82 26.43
C ARG A 11 54.87 20.67 26.62
N LEU A 12 54.33 21.11 27.76
CA LEU A 12 52.89 21.06 28.03
C LEU A 12 52.12 22.05 27.15
N ILE A 13 52.67 23.26 26.91
CA ILE A 13 52.07 24.24 26.01
C ILE A 13 52.14 23.76 24.55
N ILE A 14 53.24 23.14 24.12
CA ILE A 14 53.34 22.58 22.77
C ILE A 14 52.35 21.41 22.57
N LEU A 15 52.17 20.53 23.57
CA LEU A 15 51.19 19.44 23.51
C LEU A 15 49.74 19.95 23.51
N LEU A 16 49.42 20.98 24.30
CA LEU A 16 48.10 21.61 24.29
C LEU A 16 47.82 22.34 22.97
N VAL A 17 48.80 23.05 22.41
CA VAL A 17 48.67 23.72 21.11
C VAL A 17 48.51 22.70 19.98
N ILE A 18 49.30 21.62 19.97
CA ILE A 18 49.17 20.54 18.97
C ILE A 18 47.83 19.80 19.12
N SER A 19 47.37 19.54 20.34
CA SER A 19 46.04 18.96 20.59
C SER A 19 44.91 19.88 20.13
N SER A 20 45.00 21.19 20.37
CA SER A 20 44.00 22.15 19.88
C SER A 20 44.06 22.37 18.37
N VAL A 21 45.23 22.28 17.73
CA VAL A 21 45.37 22.37 16.26
C VAL A 21 44.92 21.08 15.58
N LEU A 22 45.07 19.91 16.21
CA LEU A 22 44.52 18.64 15.73
C LEU A 22 43.00 18.56 15.96
N PHE A 23 42.48 19.13 17.06
CA PHE A 23 41.04 19.20 17.31
C PHE A 23 40.36 20.20 16.38
N VAL A 24 40.94 21.38 16.18
CA VAL A 24 40.44 22.36 15.20
C VAL A 24 40.65 21.86 13.77
N GLY A 25 41.75 21.16 13.48
CA GLY A 25 41.98 20.51 12.19
C GLY A 25 41.03 19.35 11.90
N GLY A 26 40.63 18.58 12.93
CA GLY A 26 39.61 17.53 12.85
C GLY A 26 38.20 18.10 12.71
N VAL A 27 37.87 19.18 13.42
CA VAL A 27 36.59 19.89 13.28
C VAL A 27 36.49 20.63 11.95
N ILE A 28 37.60 21.17 11.43
CA ILE A 28 37.65 21.77 10.09
C ILE A 28 37.65 20.69 9.01
N ALA A 29 38.30 19.54 9.21
CA ALA A 29 38.22 18.40 8.30
C ALA A 29 36.81 17.80 8.27
N ASP A 30 36.11 17.67 9.40
CA ASP A 30 34.69 17.29 9.45
C ASP A 30 33.79 18.38 8.86
N ALA A 31 34.11 19.66 9.03
CA ALA A 31 33.37 20.76 8.41
C ALA A 31 33.60 20.86 6.89
N ILE A 32 34.78 20.46 6.39
CA ILE A 32 35.14 20.47 4.97
C ILE A 32 34.70 19.16 4.28
N LEU A 33 34.87 18.00 4.91
CA LEU A 33 34.33 16.70 4.44
C LEU A 33 32.81 16.66 4.49
N SER A 34 32.20 17.44 5.39
CA SER A 34 30.75 17.63 5.36
C SER A 34 30.31 18.69 4.35
N GLN A 35 31.20 19.48 3.74
CA GLN A 35 30.84 20.46 2.71
C GLN A 35 30.91 19.91 1.28
N GLU A 36 31.56 18.78 1.02
CA GLU A 36 31.56 18.17 -0.31
C GLU A 36 30.40 17.17 -0.47
N ASP A 37 29.46 17.57 -1.34
CA ASP A 37 28.23 16.92 -1.83
C ASP A 37 26.98 16.90 -0.93
N ARG A 38 26.68 18.03 -0.28
CA ARG A 38 25.41 18.28 0.44
C ARG A 38 24.19 18.57 -0.47
N THR A 39 24.32 18.37 -1.78
CA THR A 39 23.27 18.66 -2.77
C THR A 39 22.55 17.41 -3.29
N VAL A 40 23.02 16.21 -2.96
CA VAL A 40 22.43 14.94 -3.43
C VAL A 40 21.55 14.35 -2.31
N PRO A 41 20.24 14.12 -2.57
CA PRO A 41 19.37 13.42 -1.63
C PRO A 41 19.89 12.02 -1.31
N PRO A 42 19.72 11.50 -0.08
CA PRO A 42 20.11 10.14 0.25
C PRO A 42 19.31 9.13 -0.60
N SER A 43 19.89 7.97 -0.87
CA SER A 43 19.11 6.88 -1.48
C SER A 43 18.05 6.42 -0.48
N LEU A 44 16.82 6.25 -0.94
CA LEU A 44 15.71 5.70 -0.14
C LEU A 44 15.98 4.26 0.33
N LEU A 45 16.91 3.56 -0.30
CA LEU A 45 17.36 2.24 0.12
C LEU A 45 18.20 2.28 1.42
N GLU A 46 18.90 3.39 1.65
CA GLU A 46 19.89 3.53 2.74
C GLU A 46 19.52 4.61 3.77
N ALA A 47 18.48 5.42 3.51
CA ALA A 47 18.00 6.45 4.42
C ALA A 47 17.24 5.84 5.61
N ASP A 48 17.76 6.08 6.82
CA ASP A 48 17.06 5.77 8.08
C ASP A 48 16.08 6.90 8.47
N ILE A 49 15.25 6.66 9.50
CA ILE A 49 14.25 7.62 9.97
C ILE A 49 14.90 8.94 10.40
N ASP A 50 16.04 8.89 11.10
CA ASP A 50 16.74 10.11 11.52
C ASP A 50 17.14 10.96 10.29
N THR A 51 17.70 10.33 9.26
CA THR A 51 18.08 11.00 8.00
C THR A 51 16.86 11.59 7.28
N LEU A 52 15.74 10.86 7.25
CA LEU A 52 14.51 11.31 6.59
C LEU A 52 13.87 12.48 7.34
N VAL A 53 13.79 12.42 8.67
CA VAL A 53 13.30 13.51 9.52
C VAL A 53 14.16 14.75 9.32
N ASP A 54 15.49 14.63 9.36
CA ASP A 54 16.42 15.73 9.13
C ASP A 54 16.19 16.44 7.79
N GLY A 55 15.94 15.69 6.72
CA GLY A 55 15.65 16.29 5.41
C GLY A 55 14.23 16.84 5.28
N LEU A 56 13.23 16.25 5.94
CA LEU A 56 11.88 16.81 6.01
C LEU A 56 11.88 18.14 6.79
N GLU A 57 12.64 18.24 7.88
CA GLU A 57 12.82 19.49 8.65
C GLU A 57 13.49 20.59 7.82
N ARG A 58 14.39 20.22 6.91
CA ARG A 58 15.06 21.15 5.98
C ARG A 58 14.23 21.46 4.73
N GLY A 59 13.05 20.82 4.56
CA GLY A 59 12.18 20.99 3.40
C GLY A 59 12.76 20.42 2.10
N THR A 60 13.65 19.42 2.18
CA THR A 60 14.41 18.91 1.04
C THR A 60 13.84 17.65 0.40
N PHE A 61 12.73 17.08 0.89
CA PHE A 61 12.15 15.81 0.40
C PHE A 61 10.68 15.93 0.00
N SER A 62 10.27 15.07 -0.96
CA SER A 62 8.88 14.89 -1.42
C SER A 62 8.61 13.39 -1.69
N SER A 63 7.35 13.02 -1.89
CA SER A 63 6.90 11.61 -2.02
C SER A 63 7.49 10.87 -3.23
N ALA A 64 8.51 10.03 -3.00
CA ALA A 64 9.17 9.23 -4.03
C ALA A 64 8.90 7.71 -3.93
N TYR A 65 8.38 7.23 -2.80
CA TYR A 65 8.15 5.79 -2.55
C TYR A 65 7.11 5.17 -3.51
N ILE A 66 6.05 5.89 -3.87
CA ILE A 66 5.04 5.40 -4.83
C ILE A 66 5.68 5.11 -6.21
N GLY A 67 6.67 5.91 -6.62
CA GLY A 67 7.42 5.67 -7.87
C GLY A 67 8.20 4.36 -7.81
N ARG A 68 8.87 4.08 -6.69
CA ARG A 68 9.58 2.80 -6.46
C ARG A 68 8.63 1.61 -6.47
N ILE A 69 7.47 1.72 -5.82
CA ILE A 69 6.46 0.65 -5.82
C ILE A 69 6.04 0.36 -7.26
N LYS A 70 5.66 1.38 -8.03
CA LYS A 70 5.22 1.21 -9.42
C LYS A 70 6.30 0.62 -10.33
N GLU A 71 7.58 0.86 -10.05
CA GLU A 71 8.69 0.30 -10.83
C GLU A 71 8.80 -1.22 -10.71
N VAL A 72 8.51 -1.80 -9.54
CA VAL A 72 8.80 -3.23 -9.27
C VAL A 72 7.57 -4.11 -9.02
N ASN A 73 6.42 -3.52 -8.70
CA ASN A 73 5.28 -4.30 -8.20
C ASN A 73 4.69 -5.25 -9.24
N ASN A 74 4.73 -4.90 -10.53
CA ASN A 74 4.23 -5.74 -11.62
C ASN A 74 4.98 -7.08 -11.74
N ASP A 75 6.25 -7.11 -11.34
CA ASP A 75 7.08 -8.32 -11.42
C ASP A 75 7.13 -9.07 -10.09
N LEU A 76 7.02 -8.34 -8.98
CA LEU A 76 7.30 -8.88 -7.64
C LEU A 76 6.09 -9.01 -6.73
N ASN A 77 4.91 -8.45 -7.08
CA ASN A 77 3.67 -8.59 -6.32
C ASN A 77 3.82 -8.32 -4.80
N VAL A 78 4.47 -7.21 -4.45
CA VAL A 78 4.91 -6.91 -3.08
C VAL A 78 3.85 -6.13 -2.30
N VAL A 79 3.17 -5.20 -2.96
CA VAL A 79 2.18 -4.28 -2.40
C VAL A 79 0.84 -4.58 -3.07
N ASN A 80 -0.15 -5.02 -2.29
CA ASN A 80 -1.50 -5.33 -2.78
C ASN A 80 -2.27 -4.05 -3.13
N GLU A 81 -2.11 -2.99 -2.33
CA GLU A 81 -2.87 -1.77 -2.50
C GLU A 81 -2.05 -0.55 -2.03
N ILE A 82 -2.13 0.56 -2.75
CA ILE A 82 -1.57 1.85 -2.33
C ILE A 82 -2.73 2.68 -1.77
N ASN A 83 -2.52 3.34 -0.64
CA ASN A 83 -3.50 4.25 -0.08
C ASN A 83 -3.75 5.42 -1.06
N PRO A 84 -4.96 5.58 -1.61
CA PRO A 84 -5.25 6.65 -2.56
C PRO A 84 -5.07 8.05 -1.96
N ASP A 85 -5.16 8.18 -0.63
CA ASP A 85 -5.02 9.43 0.10
C ASP A 85 -3.59 9.67 0.61
N ALA A 86 -2.62 8.78 0.34
CA ALA A 86 -1.26 8.91 0.87
C ALA A 86 -0.61 10.27 0.57
N LEU A 87 -0.80 10.80 -0.65
CA LEU A 87 -0.23 12.08 -1.07
C LEU A 87 -0.93 13.29 -0.44
N SER A 88 -2.26 13.21 -0.26
CA SER A 88 -3.02 14.28 0.39
C SER A 88 -2.68 14.33 1.88
N ILE A 89 -2.58 13.18 2.54
CA ILE A 89 -2.13 13.04 3.93
C ILE A 89 -0.71 13.58 4.09
N ALA A 90 0.22 13.24 3.19
CA ALA A 90 1.57 13.79 3.21
C ALA A 90 1.56 15.32 3.16
N SER A 91 0.79 15.89 2.24
CA SER A 91 0.65 17.34 2.09
C SER A 91 0.07 18.02 3.35
N GLN A 92 -0.88 17.37 4.03
CA GLN A 92 -1.42 17.86 5.30
C GLN A 92 -0.37 17.85 6.41
N LEU A 93 0.42 16.78 6.53
CA LEU A 93 1.49 16.67 7.52
C LEU A 93 2.61 17.69 7.24
N ASP A 94 2.93 17.98 5.99
CA ASP A 94 3.86 19.05 5.63
C ASP A 94 3.32 20.42 6.02
N ALA A 95 2.01 20.66 5.82
CA ALA A 95 1.36 21.89 6.28
C ALA A 95 1.38 22.03 7.81
N GLU A 96 1.20 20.94 8.56
CA GLU A 96 1.38 20.91 10.02
C GLU A 96 2.83 21.24 10.42
N ARG A 97 3.81 20.62 9.76
CA ARG A 97 5.24 20.87 10.01
C ARG A 97 5.59 22.34 9.78
N SER A 98 5.08 22.95 8.70
CA SER A 98 5.31 24.37 8.39
C SER A 98 4.76 25.34 9.48
N LYS A 99 3.78 24.88 10.26
CA LYS A 99 3.18 25.61 11.38
C LYS A 99 3.83 25.26 12.73
N GLY A 100 4.86 24.42 12.74
CA GLY A 100 5.52 23.92 13.95
C GLY A 100 4.72 22.86 14.71
N LEU A 101 3.72 22.23 14.08
CA LEU A 101 2.86 21.20 14.69
C LEU A 101 3.39 19.79 14.41
N VAL A 102 4.63 19.50 14.81
CA VAL A 102 5.27 18.19 14.61
C VAL A 102 4.81 17.21 15.70
N ARG A 103 4.30 16.04 15.30
CA ARG A 103 3.70 15.03 16.20
C ARG A 103 4.72 14.08 16.84
N GLY A 104 5.97 14.08 16.35
CA GLY A 104 7.05 13.24 16.86
C GLY A 104 7.98 12.74 15.74
N PRO A 105 8.86 11.76 16.03
CA PRO A 105 9.82 11.23 15.07
C PRO A 105 9.21 10.55 13.84
N LEU A 106 7.94 10.12 13.92
CA LEU A 106 7.25 9.47 12.81
C LEU A 106 6.43 10.45 11.95
N HIS A 107 6.47 11.75 12.24
CA HIS A 107 5.72 12.76 11.48
C HIS A 107 6.17 12.79 10.02
N GLY A 108 5.25 12.48 9.09
CA GLY A 108 5.51 12.42 7.66
C GLY A 108 6.25 11.16 7.19
N ILE A 109 6.46 10.17 8.06
CA ILE A 109 7.18 8.94 7.71
C ILE A 109 6.21 7.93 7.06
N PRO A 110 6.45 7.47 5.81
CA PRO A 110 5.61 6.49 5.15
C PRO A 110 5.90 5.06 5.62
N ILE A 111 4.83 4.36 6.01
CA ILE A 111 4.85 2.99 6.51
C ILE A 111 3.87 2.14 5.70
N LEU A 112 4.29 0.96 5.26
CA LEU A 112 3.40 -0.07 4.73
C LEU A 112 2.93 -1.00 5.84
N VAL A 113 1.71 -1.51 5.76
CA VAL A 113 1.18 -2.47 6.74
C VAL A 113 0.74 -3.76 6.06
N LYS A 114 0.99 -4.91 6.68
CA LYS A 114 0.50 -6.21 6.19
C LYS A 114 -1.01 -6.20 5.98
N ASP A 115 -1.50 -6.85 4.92
CA ASP A 115 -2.93 -6.89 4.57
C ASP A 115 -3.83 -7.71 5.53
N THR A 116 -3.34 -8.03 6.73
CA THR A 116 -4.13 -8.48 7.88
C THR A 116 -4.45 -7.35 8.87
N ILE A 117 -3.77 -6.20 8.74
CA ILE A 117 -3.88 -5.07 9.67
C ILE A 117 -4.92 -4.09 9.14
N ALA A 118 -6.05 -3.97 9.85
CA ALA A 118 -7.17 -3.15 9.39
C ALA A 118 -6.85 -1.66 9.31
N THR A 119 -7.33 -1.04 8.22
CA THR A 119 -7.46 0.41 8.06
C THR A 119 -8.93 0.73 7.75
N ASN A 120 -9.44 1.84 8.27
CA ASN A 120 -10.77 2.34 7.97
C ASN A 120 -10.67 3.55 7.04
N ASP A 121 -10.08 3.29 5.87
CA ASP A 121 -9.94 4.20 4.75
C ASP A 121 -10.39 3.50 3.46
N LEU A 122 -9.94 3.99 2.30
CA LEU A 122 -10.34 3.44 1.00
C LEU A 122 -9.64 2.13 0.64
N MET A 123 -8.72 1.63 1.48
CA MET A 123 -8.05 0.35 1.27
C MET A 123 -8.82 -0.83 1.85
N ASN A 124 -8.50 -2.03 1.36
CA ASN A 124 -9.03 -3.29 1.86
C ASN A 124 -8.15 -3.88 2.98
N THR A 125 -8.69 -4.88 3.67
CA THR A 125 -7.94 -5.74 4.60
C THR A 125 -8.40 -7.17 4.34
N THR A 126 -7.70 -7.84 3.42
CA THR A 126 -8.24 -9.06 2.79
C THR A 126 -7.67 -10.36 3.38
N ALA A 127 -6.58 -10.27 4.16
CA ALA A 127 -5.74 -11.41 4.49
C ALA A 127 -5.30 -12.22 3.25
N GLY A 128 -5.24 -11.55 2.08
CA GLY A 128 -4.92 -12.14 0.79
C GLY A 128 -6.05 -12.93 0.12
N SER A 129 -7.29 -12.87 0.63
CA SER A 129 -8.42 -13.68 0.16
C SER A 129 -9.59 -12.84 -0.36
N TYR A 130 -10.21 -13.32 -1.42
CA TYR A 130 -11.43 -12.72 -1.98
C TYR A 130 -12.62 -12.82 -1.01
N ALA A 131 -12.55 -13.68 0.00
CA ALA A 131 -13.59 -13.80 1.03
C ALA A 131 -13.78 -12.50 1.84
N LEU A 132 -12.72 -11.70 1.99
CA LEU A 132 -12.74 -10.43 2.72
C LEU A 132 -12.63 -9.20 1.80
N LEU A 133 -12.58 -9.39 0.48
CA LEU A 133 -12.50 -8.27 -0.45
C LEU A 133 -13.76 -7.41 -0.34
N GLY A 134 -13.58 -6.11 -0.07
CA GLY A 134 -14.67 -5.17 0.15
C GLY A 134 -15.30 -5.20 1.55
N ALA A 135 -14.85 -6.08 2.46
CA ALA A 135 -15.28 -6.06 3.86
C ALA A 135 -14.93 -4.72 4.52
N LYS A 136 -15.78 -4.25 5.43
CA LYS A 136 -15.57 -2.98 6.16
C LYS A 136 -15.43 -3.23 7.66
N VAL A 137 -14.40 -2.63 8.22
CA VAL A 137 -14.12 -2.59 9.66
C VAL A 137 -14.74 -1.34 10.29
N PRO A 138 -15.03 -1.35 11.60
CA PRO A 138 -15.63 -0.19 12.27
C PRO A 138 -14.66 0.97 12.48
N ALA A 139 -13.35 0.70 12.47
CA ALA A 139 -12.29 1.66 12.72
C ALA A 139 -10.94 1.14 12.20
N ASP A 140 -9.93 2.01 12.18
CA ASP A 140 -8.53 1.59 12.06
C ASP A 140 -8.19 0.61 13.19
N SER A 141 -7.33 -0.37 12.93
CA SER A 141 -6.69 -1.15 14.00
C SER A 141 -5.95 -0.24 14.97
N THR A 142 -5.83 -0.63 16.25
CA THR A 142 -5.20 0.22 17.26
C THR A 142 -3.78 0.61 16.89
N VAL A 143 -3.02 -0.30 16.28
CA VAL A 143 -1.66 -0.02 15.79
C VAL A 143 -1.65 1.05 14.70
N VAL A 144 -2.60 1.01 13.75
CA VAL A 144 -2.74 2.03 12.70
C VAL A 144 -3.16 3.37 13.31
N GLN A 145 -4.11 3.37 14.25
CA GLN A 145 -4.51 4.59 14.95
C GLN A 145 -3.32 5.24 15.66
N ASN A 146 -2.49 4.44 16.32
CA ASN A 146 -1.31 4.94 17.03
C ASN A 146 -0.24 5.49 16.06
N LEU A 147 0.00 4.82 14.93
CA LEU A 147 0.87 5.34 13.87
C LEU A 147 0.37 6.68 13.31
N ARG A 148 -0.91 6.79 12.98
CA ARG A 148 -1.51 8.05 12.48
C ARG A 148 -1.44 9.17 13.54
N LYS A 149 -1.65 8.85 14.82
CA LYS A 149 -1.46 9.79 15.94
C LYS A 149 -0.01 10.27 16.05
N ALA A 150 0.96 9.39 15.82
CA ALA A 150 2.38 9.73 15.77
C ALA A 150 2.79 10.51 14.49
N GLY A 151 1.86 10.70 13.55
CA GLY A 151 2.06 11.43 12.31
C GLY A 151 2.60 10.59 11.16
N ALA A 152 2.61 9.26 11.27
CA ALA A 152 3.01 8.39 10.16
C ALA A 152 1.95 8.35 9.05
N ILE A 153 2.40 8.16 7.80
CA ILE A 153 1.55 7.98 6.64
C ILE A 153 1.42 6.48 6.38
N ILE A 154 0.19 5.95 6.40
CA ILE A 154 -0.04 4.57 5.95
C ILE A 154 -0.06 4.58 4.43
N LEU A 155 1.03 4.11 3.82
CA LEU A 155 1.27 4.18 2.38
C LEU A 155 0.44 3.16 1.59
N GLY A 156 0.09 2.03 2.20
CA GLY A 156 -0.51 0.91 1.48
C GLY A 156 -0.51 -0.41 2.28
N LYS A 157 -0.93 -1.47 1.61
CA LYS A 157 -1.03 -2.85 2.11
C LYS A 157 0.00 -3.74 1.43
N THR A 158 0.81 -4.46 2.21
CA THR A 158 1.76 -5.45 1.67
C THR A 158 1.11 -6.82 1.49
N ASN A 159 1.53 -7.54 0.45
CA ASN A 159 1.14 -8.93 0.22
C ASN A 159 1.71 -9.85 1.31
N LEU A 160 1.16 -11.06 1.38
CA LEU A 160 1.42 -12.03 2.43
C LEU A 160 1.19 -13.46 1.94
N SER A 161 1.67 -14.45 2.69
CA SER A 161 1.09 -15.78 2.60
C SER A 161 -0.36 -15.72 3.10
N GLN A 162 -1.29 -16.17 2.26
CA GLN A 162 -2.73 -16.04 2.52
C GLN A 162 -3.13 -16.56 3.90
N TRP A 163 -3.98 -15.81 4.61
CA TRP A 163 -4.42 -16.11 5.98
C TRP A 163 -3.26 -16.38 6.95
N GLY A 164 -2.13 -15.70 6.75
CA GLY A 164 -0.94 -15.87 7.58
C GLY A 164 -0.35 -17.29 7.53
N SER A 165 -0.47 -17.98 6.39
CA SER A 165 -0.06 -19.39 6.18
C SER A 165 -0.87 -20.45 6.92
N ILE A 166 -2.02 -20.12 7.54
CA ILE A 166 -2.83 -21.11 8.27
C ILE A 166 -3.88 -21.83 7.39
N ARG A 167 -3.85 -21.67 6.06
CA ARG A 167 -4.86 -22.25 5.15
C ARG A 167 -4.58 -23.70 4.77
N SER A 168 -3.39 -23.98 4.26
CA SER A 168 -3.14 -25.16 3.41
C SER A 168 -1.96 -25.98 3.92
N LEU A 169 -2.01 -27.31 3.73
CA LEU A 169 -0.85 -28.18 3.95
C LEU A 169 0.16 -28.11 2.80
N ASN A 170 -0.24 -27.50 1.67
CA ASN A 170 0.58 -27.31 0.48
C ASN A 170 0.73 -25.83 0.10
N SER A 171 0.74 -24.91 1.07
CA SER A 171 0.89 -23.47 0.81
C SER A 171 2.27 -23.11 0.24
N THR A 172 2.35 -21.96 -0.43
CA THR A 172 3.62 -21.27 -0.69
C THR A 172 3.71 -19.98 0.12
N ASN A 173 4.91 -19.68 0.58
CA ASN A 173 5.22 -18.41 1.20
C ASN A 173 5.05 -17.25 0.20
N GLY A 174 4.42 -16.16 0.63
CA GLY A 174 4.23 -14.96 -0.18
C GLY A 174 3.18 -15.05 -1.28
N TRP A 175 2.45 -16.16 -1.39
CA TRP A 175 1.30 -16.25 -2.29
C TRP A 175 0.00 -15.88 -1.58
N SER A 176 -0.82 -15.10 -2.28
CA SER A 176 -2.24 -14.98 -1.96
C SER A 176 -3.10 -14.86 -3.22
N ALA A 177 -4.39 -15.21 -3.10
CA ALA A 177 -5.32 -15.12 -4.22
C ALA A 177 -5.50 -13.68 -4.73
N VAL A 178 -5.48 -12.70 -3.82
CA VAL A 178 -5.63 -11.27 -4.17
C VAL A 178 -4.32 -10.70 -4.71
N GLY A 179 -3.20 -11.00 -4.06
CA GLY A 179 -1.91 -10.36 -4.34
C GLY A 179 -1.02 -11.11 -5.31
N GLY A 180 -1.31 -12.38 -5.63
CA GLY A 180 -0.39 -13.24 -6.39
C GLY A 180 0.84 -13.65 -5.56
N GLN A 181 1.90 -14.09 -6.24
CA GLN A 181 3.13 -14.61 -5.63
C GLN A 181 4.18 -13.50 -5.48
N THR A 182 4.52 -13.14 -4.24
CA THR A 182 5.70 -12.35 -3.90
C THR A 182 6.98 -13.19 -4.03
N HIS A 183 8.05 -12.64 -4.57
CA HIS A 183 9.37 -13.30 -4.63
C HIS A 183 10.42 -12.52 -3.84
N GLY A 184 11.34 -13.26 -3.19
CA GLY A 184 12.55 -12.67 -2.64
C GLY A 184 13.48 -12.14 -3.74
N VAL A 185 14.36 -11.21 -3.37
CA VAL A 185 15.15 -10.41 -4.33
C VAL A 185 16.67 -10.63 -4.26
N PHE A 186 17.12 -11.68 -3.57
CA PHE A 186 18.55 -12.03 -3.51
C PHE A 186 18.93 -13.19 -4.42
N TYR A 187 17.95 -13.97 -4.88
CA TYR A 187 18.11 -14.99 -5.90
C TYR A 187 16.83 -15.10 -6.78
N PRO A 188 16.93 -15.42 -8.09
CA PRO A 188 15.74 -15.61 -8.93
C PRO A 188 14.79 -16.69 -8.38
N ASN A 189 13.48 -16.40 -8.37
CA ASN A 189 12.45 -17.24 -7.78
C ASN A 189 12.67 -17.57 -6.29
N GLN A 190 13.42 -16.75 -5.56
CA GLN A 190 13.64 -16.96 -4.14
C GLN A 190 12.31 -17.00 -3.37
N ASP A 191 12.19 -17.95 -2.44
CA ASP A 191 11.17 -17.92 -1.41
C ASP A 191 11.40 -16.68 -0.50
N PRO A 192 10.46 -15.72 -0.41
CA PRO A 192 10.59 -14.58 0.49
C PRO A 192 10.45 -14.94 1.98
N SER A 193 10.25 -16.22 2.31
CA SER A 193 9.66 -16.71 3.56
C SER A 193 8.31 -16.04 3.83
N GLY A 194 7.71 -16.26 5.00
CA GLY A 194 6.35 -15.82 5.26
C GLY A 194 5.96 -15.92 6.74
N SER A 195 4.80 -15.41 7.10
CA SER A 195 3.76 -14.90 6.20
C SER A 195 3.83 -13.41 5.88
N SER A 196 4.68 -12.61 6.54
CA SER A 196 4.83 -11.16 6.23
C SER A 196 5.76 -10.90 5.03
N SER A 197 5.59 -11.67 3.97
CA SER A 197 6.49 -11.74 2.80
C SER A 197 6.63 -10.39 2.08
N GLY A 198 5.51 -9.74 1.76
CA GLY A 198 5.51 -8.42 1.11
C GLY A 198 6.16 -7.35 1.99
N SER A 199 5.93 -7.37 3.32
CA SER A 199 6.60 -6.45 4.26
C SER A 199 8.13 -6.66 4.27
N GLY A 200 8.57 -7.91 4.17
CA GLY A 200 9.99 -8.26 4.02
C GLY A 200 10.59 -7.62 2.77
N VAL A 201 10.06 -7.99 1.60
CA VAL A 201 10.58 -7.53 0.30
C VAL A 201 10.44 -6.00 0.13
N ALA A 202 9.32 -5.42 0.57
CA ALA A 202 9.10 -3.96 0.49
C ALA A 202 10.16 -3.18 1.26
N THR A 203 10.50 -3.64 2.47
CA THR A 203 11.54 -3.02 3.29
C THR A 203 12.90 -3.17 2.62
N THR A 204 13.22 -4.35 2.09
CA THR A 204 14.50 -4.61 1.40
C THR A 204 14.73 -3.69 0.22
N LEU A 205 13.68 -3.39 -0.55
CA LEU A 205 13.76 -2.55 -1.74
C LEU A 205 13.55 -1.05 -1.43
N GLY A 206 13.33 -0.67 -0.17
CA GLY A 206 13.03 0.71 0.21
C GLY A 206 11.75 1.22 -0.45
N LEU A 207 10.69 0.41 -0.46
CA LEU A 207 9.36 0.80 -0.96
C LEU A 207 8.54 1.60 0.07
N ALA A 208 8.98 1.60 1.31
CA ALA A 208 8.57 2.48 2.40
C ALA A 208 9.77 2.64 3.36
N THR A 209 9.68 3.54 4.33
CA THR A 209 10.71 3.67 5.37
C THR A 209 10.78 2.44 6.27
N GLY A 210 9.61 1.85 6.54
CA GLY A 210 9.48 0.59 7.26
C GLY A 210 8.11 -0.03 7.03
N CYS A 211 7.95 -1.27 7.47
CA CYS A 211 6.69 -1.98 7.38
C CYS A 211 6.23 -2.49 8.75
N LEU A 212 4.94 -2.72 8.90
CA LEU A 212 4.41 -3.60 9.94
C LEU A 212 4.14 -5.00 9.37
N GLY A 213 4.61 -6.02 10.09
CA GLY A 213 4.25 -7.41 9.89
C GLY A 213 3.37 -7.92 11.04
N GLY A 214 2.88 -9.14 10.89
CA GLY A 214 2.17 -9.87 11.95
C GLY A 214 2.77 -11.26 12.10
N GLU A 215 3.06 -11.66 13.33
CA GLU A 215 3.65 -12.97 13.64
C GLU A 215 2.81 -13.73 14.65
N THR A 216 2.48 -14.97 14.27
CA THR A 216 2.00 -16.03 15.16
C THR A 216 3.17 -16.92 15.52
N ASP A 217 3.83 -17.49 14.51
CA ASP A 217 5.05 -18.27 14.63
C ASP A 217 5.95 -17.98 13.41
N GLY A 218 7.12 -17.36 13.63
CA GLY A 218 8.11 -17.03 12.60
C GLY A 218 7.75 -15.93 11.58
N SER A 219 6.48 -15.56 11.47
CA SER A 219 5.94 -14.74 10.38
C SER A 219 6.40 -13.28 10.26
N ILE A 220 7.22 -12.75 11.16
CA ILE A 220 7.98 -11.49 11.07
C ILE A 220 9.48 -11.80 10.99
N THR A 221 9.98 -12.65 11.89
CA THR A 221 11.41 -12.90 12.08
C THR A 221 12.05 -13.71 10.95
N ASP A 222 11.35 -14.71 10.43
CA ASP A 222 11.84 -15.55 9.33
C ASP A 222 11.83 -14.79 7.99
N PRO A 223 10.75 -14.10 7.54
CA PRO A 223 10.82 -13.25 6.37
C PRO A 223 11.81 -12.09 6.53
N ALA A 224 12.06 -11.58 7.75
CA ALA A 224 13.13 -10.60 7.94
C ALA A 224 14.53 -11.18 7.66
N SER A 225 14.78 -12.40 8.14
CA SER A 225 16.01 -13.17 7.90
C SER A 225 16.26 -13.39 6.40
N TYR A 226 15.24 -13.89 5.68
CA TYR A 226 15.33 -14.20 4.24
C TYR A 226 15.34 -12.97 3.32
N ASN A 227 15.03 -11.79 3.85
CA ASN A 227 15.04 -10.54 3.10
C ASN A 227 16.15 -9.56 3.55
N ASN A 228 17.10 -10.00 4.38
CA ASN A 228 18.24 -9.19 4.82
C ASN A 228 17.82 -7.88 5.53
N ILE A 229 16.83 -7.97 6.43
CA ILE A 229 16.31 -6.83 7.20
C ILE A 229 16.16 -7.19 8.67
N VAL A 230 15.83 -6.19 9.49
CA VAL A 230 15.49 -6.37 10.91
C VAL A 230 14.01 -6.70 11.04
N GLY A 231 13.69 -7.70 11.86
CA GLY A 231 12.33 -8.05 12.25
C GLY A 231 12.21 -8.11 13.78
N VAL A 232 11.30 -7.33 14.35
CA VAL A 232 11.02 -7.36 15.78
C VAL A 232 9.65 -7.99 16.01
N LYS A 233 9.65 -9.17 16.62
CA LYS A 233 8.45 -9.79 17.18
C LYS A 233 8.37 -9.43 18.66
N PRO A 234 7.49 -8.50 19.06
CA PRO A 234 7.43 -8.12 20.46
C PRO A 234 6.80 -9.21 21.33
N THR A 235 6.85 -8.99 22.65
CA THR A 235 6.09 -9.77 23.63
C THR A 235 4.61 -9.73 23.26
N VAL A 236 3.94 -10.89 23.28
CA VAL A 236 2.48 -10.94 23.09
C VAL A 236 1.82 -10.15 24.22
N GLY A 237 1.10 -9.08 23.86
CA GLY A 237 0.54 -8.11 24.80
C GLY A 237 1.37 -6.84 24.98
N LEU A 238 2.51 -6.63 24.30
CA LEU A 238 3.15 -5.31 24.27
C LEU A 238 2.44 -4.34 23.30
N VAL A 239 1.89 -4.89 22.21
CA VAL A 239 1.22 -4.17 21.14
C VAL A 239 -0.20 -4.75 20.99
N SER A 240 -1.19 -3.89 20.79
CA SER A 240 -2.58 -4.33 20.58
C SER A 240 -2.76 -5.06 19.24
N ARG A 241 -3.64 -6.05 19.24
CA ARG A 241 -4.05 -6.84 18.07
C ARG A 241 -5.51 -6.58 17.68
N HIS A 242 -6.13 -5.56 18.28
CA HIS A 242 -7.50 -5.18 17.95
C HIS A 242 -7.63 -4.81 16.46
N LEU A 243 -8.60 -5.42 15.78
CA LEU A 243 -8.83 -5.35 14.32
C LEU A 243 -7.61 -5.75 13.47
N VAL A 244 -6.85 -6.74 13.94
CA VAL A 244 -5.92 -7.50 13.09
C VAL A 244 -6.55 -8.86 12.84
N VAL A 245 -6.57 -9.33 11.58
CA VAL A 245 -7.09 -10.67 11.24
C VAL A 245 -6.26 -11.71 12.01
N PRO A 246 -6.88 -12.50 12.92
CA PRO A 246 -6.14 -13.30 13.88
C PRO A 246 -5.81 -14.71 13.38
N ILE A 247 -4.85 -15.35 14.03
CA ILE A 247 -4.62 -16.80 14.02
C ILE A 247 -4.74 -17.34 15.45
N SER A 248 -3.87 -16.89 16.36
CA SER A 248 -3.87 -17.33 17.76
C SER A 248 -3.72 -16.18 18.73
N GLU A 249 -4.72 -15.97 19.59
CA GLU A 249 -4.67 -14.98 20.67
C GLU A 249 -3.49 -15.19 21.65
N ARG A 250 -2.85 -16.36 21.66
CA ARG A 250 -1.71 -16.67 22.54
C ARG A 250 -0.37 -16.34 21.92
N MET A 251 -0.27 -16.34 20.59
CA MET A 251 1.00 -16.21 19.86
C MET A 251 1.05 -14.97 18.98
N ASP A 252 -0.10 -14.47 18.51
CA ASP A 252 -0.19 -13.33 17.61
C ASP A 252 0.38 -12.06 18.22
N THR A 253 1.15 -11.34 17.42
CA THR A 253 1.54 -9.96 17.67
C THR A 253 1.84 -9.21 16.38
N VAL A 254 1.69 -7.88 16.40
CA VAL A 254 2.17 -6.98 15.33
C VAL A 254 3.56 -6.48 15.70
N GLY A 255 4.44 -6.34 14.71
CA GLY A 255 5.79 -5.86 14.95
C GLY A 255 6.44 -5.20 13.72
N PRO A 256 7.44 -4.33 13.93
CA PRO A 256 8.11 -3.62 12.86
C PRO A 256 9.10 -4.48 12.09
N MET A 257 9.19 -4.22 10.79
CA MET A 257 10.17 -4.76 9.85
C MET A 257 10.88 -3.58 9.17
N THR A 258 12.19 -3.44 9.38
CA THR A 258 12.94 -2.23 8.99
C THR A 258 14.35 -2.55 8.53
N ARG A 259 15.02 -1.61 7.86
CA ARG A 259 16.42 -1.77 7.43
C ARG A 259 17.42 -1.67 8.59
N THR A 260 17.06 -1.02 9.69
CA THR A 260 17.90 -0.85 10.88
C THR A 260 17.15 -1.13 12.17
N VAL A 261 17.86 -1.55 13.23
CA VAL A 261 17.28 -1.78 14.57
C VAL A 261 16.72 -0.49 15.17
N LYS A 262 17.36 0.65 14.90
CA LYS A 262 16.91 1.95 15.43
C LYS A 262 15.57 2.39 14.81
N ASP A 263 15.38 2.14 13.51
CA ASP A 263 14.08 2.39 12.87
C ASP A 263 12.98 1.51 13.44
N ALA A 264 13.29 0.22 13.71
CA ALA A 264 12.35 -0.67 14.37
C ALA A 264 11.98 -0.15 15.78
N ALA A 265 12.96 0.40 16.52
CA ALA A 265 12.71 0.99 17.83
C ALA A 265 11.76 2.20 17.76
N TYR A 266 11.93 3.09 16.77
CA TYR A 266 11.01 4.21 16.56
C TYR A 266 9.60 3.76 16.24
N ILE A 267 9.44 2.77 15.34
CA ILE A 267 8.12 2.26 14.97
C ILE A 267 7.48 1.52 16.15
N LEU A 268 8.24 0.69 16.88
CA LEU A 268 7.74 -0.01 18.07
C LEU A 268 7.28 0.98 19.15
N GLN A 269 8.04 2.07 19.35
CA GLN A 269 7.68 3.15 20.27
C GLN A 269 6.34 3.79 19.91
N GLY A 270 6.04 3.88 18.61
CA GLY A 270 4.80 4.45 18.09
C GLY A 270 3.58 3.53 18.22
N ILE A 271 3.74 2.21 18.37
CA ILE A 271 2.62 1.25 18.39
C ILE A 271 2.40 0.54 19.72
N ALA A 272 3.43 0.46 20.58
CA ALA A 272 3.34 -0.22 21.87
C ALA A 272 2.48 0.57 22.87
N GLY A 273 1.71 -0.14 23.69
CA GLY A 273 0.85 0.47 24.71
C GLY A 273 -0.34 -0.37 25.12
N VAL A 274 -0.95 0.02 26.24
CA VAL A 274 -2.18 -0.58 26.74
C VAL A 274 -3.34 -0.19 25.84
N ASP A 275 -4.17 -1.16 25.49
CA ASP A 275 -5.40 -1.00 24.75
C ASP A 275 -6.54 -1.76 25.46
N PRO A 276 -7.61 -1.08 25.92
CA PRO A 276 -8.76 -1.75 26.52
C PRO A 276 -9.51 -2.70 25.57
N LEU A 277 -9.30 -2.59 24.26
CA LEU A 277 -9.90 -3.48 23.25
C LEU A 277 -9.09 -4.77 23.02
N ASP A 278 -7.93 -4.90 23.68
CA ASP A 278 -7.11 -6.11 23.68
C ASP A 278 -6.59 -6.39 25.10
N ASN A 279 -7.21 -7.36 25.77
CA ASN A 279 -6.93 -7.67 27.17
C ASN A 279 -5.49 -8.15 27.43
N TYR A 280 -4.76 -8.67 26.44
CA TYR A 280 -3.36 -9.08 26.62
C TYR A 280 -2.47 -7.88 26.93
N THR A 281 -2.84 -6.68 26.47
CA THR A 281 -2.07 -5.46 26.74
C THR A 281 -2.11 -5.03 28.20
N SER A 282 -3.05 -5.54 28.99
CA SER A 282 -3.09 -5.31 30.43
C SER A 282 -1.92 -5.96 31.18
N ALA A 283 -1.20 -6.90 30.54
CA ALA A 283 -0.04 -7.56 31.11
C ALA A 283 1.24 -6.70 31.09
N ILE A 284 1.23 -5.53 30.43
CA ILE A 284 2.37 -4.61 30.40
C ILE A 284 2.74 -4.20 31.85
N PRO A 285 3.96 -4.48 32.32
CA PRO A 285 4.38 -4.17 33.68
C PRO A 285 4.22 -2.69 34.01
N GLY A 286 3.45 -2.40 35.07
CA GLY A 286 3.17 -1.02 35.47
C GLY A 286 2.48 -0.16 34.42
N GLN A 287 1.92 -0.77 33.35
CA GLN A 287 1.28 -0.10 32.22
C GLN A 287 2.16 1.00 31.60
N THR A 288 3.48 0.82 31.68
CA THR A 288 4.46 1.79 31.18
C THR A 288 5.25 1.17 30.04
N VAL A 289 5.23 1.83 28.89
CA VAL A 289 6.03 1.42 27.72
C VAL A 289 7.47 1.90 27.95
N PRO A 290 8.49 1.01 27.86
CA PRO A 290 9.87 1.44 27.96
C PRO A 290 10.28 2.27 26.74
N ASP A 291 11.32 3.10 26.89
CA ASP A 291 11.90 3.85 25.78
C ASP A 291 12.79 2.94 24.94
N PHE A 292 12.26 2.48 23.80
CA PHE A 292 12.98 1.56 22.91
C PHE A 292 14.11 2.26 22.16
N VAL A 293 13.95 3.53 21.82
CA VAL A 293 14.95 4.29 21.06
C VAL A 293 16.18 4.56 21.93
N SER A 294 15.98 4.93 23.19
CA SER A 294 17.06 5.08 24.16
C SER A 294 17.78 3.77 24.48
N ALA A 295 17.13 2.62 24.24
CA ALA A 295 17.77 1.32 24.41
C ALA A 295 18.80 1.00 23.32
N CYS A 296 18.75 1.67 22.15
CA CYS A 296 19.76 1.58 21.09
C CYS A 296 21.11 2.16 21.55
N ASN A 297 21.85 1.38 22.33
CA ASN A 297 23.09 1.77 22.98
C ASN A 297 24.24 0.83 22.56
N LEU A 298 25.34 1.41 22.05
CA LEU A 298 26.52 0.66 21.60
C LEU A 298 27.18 -0.20 22.69
N SER A 299 26.97 0.13 23.97
CA SER A 299 27.51 -0.62 25.11
C SER A 299 26.58 -1.71 25.64
N ALA A 300 25.40 -1.93 25.03
CA ALA A 300 24.41 -2.88 25.55
C ALA A 300 24.91 -4.34 25.67
N LEU A 301 25.91 -4.74 24.87
CA LEU A 301 26.54 -6.07 24.94
C LEU A 301 27.53 -6.21 26.10
N ALA A 302 28.03 -5.12 26.69
CA ALA A 302 29.07 -5.19 27.71
C ALA A 302 28.53 -5.84 28.99
N GLY A 303 29.07 -7.01 29.34
CA GLY A 303 28.62 -7.82 30.47
C GLY A 303 27.33 -8.59 30.22
N ALA A 304 26.72 -8.48 29.04
CA ALA A 304 25.48 -9.18 28.73
C ALA A 304 25.70 -10.69 28.67
N ARG A 305 24.81 -11.48 29.29
CA ARG A 305 24.87 -12.94 29.34
C ARG A 305 23.98 -13.54 28.26
N LEU A 306 24.58 -14.12 27.23
CA LEU A 306 23.88 -14.67 26.07
C LEU A 306 24.00 -16.19 26.05
N GLY A 307 22.88 -16.91 26.14
CA GLY A 307 22.87 -18.37 26.12
C GLY A 307 22.83 -18.93 24.70
N VAL A 308 23.57 -20.01 24.47
CA VAL A 308 23.55 -20.79 23.23
C VAL A 308 23.04 -22.21 23.51
N PRO A 309 21.81 -22.57 23.10
CA PRO A 309 21.27 -23.92 23.24
C PRO A 309 21.86 -24.81 22.14
N ARG A 310 22.94 -25.51 22.46
CA ARG A 310 23.68 -26.34 21.49
C ARG A 310 22.87 -27.54 21.03
N ASN A 311 22.02 -28.07 21.91
CA ASN A 311 21.13 -29.16 21.56
C ASN A 311 20.11 -28.77 20.48
N VAL A 312 19.54 -27.56 20.52
CA VAL A 312 18.62 -27.05 19.50
C VAL A 312 19.32 -26.94 18.15
N ILE A 313 20.51 -26.32 18.12
CA ILE A 313 21.30 -26.21 16.88
C ILE A 313 21.61 -27.59 16.31
N SER A 314 22.01 -28.55 17.16
CA SER A 314 22.30 -29.92 16.71
C SER A 314 21.09 -30.68 16.19
N LEU A 315 19.89 -30.42 16.71
CA LEU A 315 18.66 -31.09 16.29
C LEU A 315 18.09 -30.49 14.99
N MET A 316 18.25 -29.19 14.78
CA MET A 316 17.68 -28.48 13.61
C MET A 316 18.65 -28.35 12.44
N ALA A 317 19.97 -28.31 12.69
CA ALA A 317 20.95 -28.17 11.63
C ALA A 317 20.98 -29.41 10.73
N ASN A 318 21.04 -29.16 9.43
CA ASN A 318 21.20 -30.17 8.41
C ASN A 318 22.15 -29.66 7.30
N SER A 319 22.35 -30.46 6.25
CA SER A 319 23.31 -30.17 5.17
C SER A 319 23.06 -28.85 4.43
N THR A 320 21.86 -28.28 4.48
CA THR A 320 21.53 -27.01 3.81
C THR A 320 21.82 -25.80 4.70
N THR A 321 22.04 -26.00 6.00
CA THR A 321 22.22 -24.93 7.00
C THR A 321 23.64 -24.85 7.56
N GLU A 322 24.59 -25.64 7.04
CA GLU A 322 25.97 -25.67 7.54
C GLU A 322 26.61 -24.27 7.56
N SER A 323 26.48 -23.53 6.46
CA SER A 323 27.00 -22.15 6.35
C SER A 323 26.30 -21.16 7.29
N VAL A 324 25.04 -21.41 7.65
CA VAL A 324 24.30 -20.61 8.64
C VAL A 324 24.90 -20.83 10.03
N VAL A 325 25.18 -22.09 10.39
CA VAL A 325 25.79 -22.44 11.68
C VAL A 325 27.22 -21.90 11.77
N GLU A 326 28.01 -21.99 10.70
CA GLU A 326 29.35 -21.41 10.63
C GLU A 326 29.33 -19.88 10.86
N ALA A 327 28.47 -19.15 10.16
CA ALA A 327 28.32 -17.70 10.35
C ALA A 327 27.81 -17.34 11.76
N PHE A 328 27.00 -18.20 12.37
CA PHE A 328 26.56 -18.03 13.76
C PHE A 328 27.74 -18.17 14.74
N GLU A 329 28.63 -19.14 14.56
CA GLU A 329 29.83 -19.29 15.39
C GLU A 329 30.77 -18.09 15.27
N GLU A 330 30.94 -17.55 14.06
CA GLU A 330 31.70 -16.32 13.83
C GLU A 330 31.08 -15.13 14.58
N SER A 331 29.75 -15.04 14.57
CA SER A 331 28.99 -14.02 15.29
C SER A 331 29.19 -14.09 16.81
N LEU A 332 29.37 -15.28 17.38
CA LEU A 332 29.74 -15.41 18.80
C LEU A 332 31.09 -14.74 19.10
N GLY A 333 32.04 -14.76 18.16
CA GLY A 333 33.31 -14.05 18.28
C GLY A 333 33.14 -12.53 18.38
N VAL A 334 32.24 -11.97 17.56
CA VAL A 334 31.89 -10.53 17.59
C VAL A 334 31.25 -10.17 18.92
N LEU A 335 30.30 -10.98 19.40
CA LEU A 335 29.61 -10.77 20.67
C LEU A 335 30.57 -10.80 21.86
N ARG A 336 31.48 -11.80 21.93
CA ARG A 336 32.52 -11.86 22.96
C ARG A 336 33.43 -10.64 22.93
N SER A 337 33.84 -10.20 21.73
CA SER A 337 34.69 -9.02 21.54
C SER A 337 33.99 -7.72 21.96
N ALA A 338 32.66 -7.67 21.87
CA ALA A 338 31.84 -6.57 22.37
C ALA A 338 31.65 -6.58 23.90
N GLY A 339 32.15 -7.60 24.60
CA GLY A 339 32.09 -7.75 26.04
C GLY A 339 30.94 -8.64 26.54
N ALA A 340 30.20 -9.32 25.65
CA ALA A 340 29.17 -10.26 26.06
C ALA A 340 29.80 -11.56 26.59
N ILE A 341 29.16 -12.13 27.61
CA ILE A 341 29.47 -13.44 28.18
C ILE A 341 28.61 -14.46 27.44
N ILE A 342 29.24 -15.27 26.59
CA ILE A 342 28.57 -16.39 25.92
C ILE A 342 28.50 -17.57 26.89
N VAL A 343 27.29 -18.00 27.23
CA VAL A 343 27.02 -19.17 28.05
C VAL A 343 26.71 -20.34 27.13
N GLU A 344 27.71 -21.20 26.94
CA GLU A 344 27.59 -22.42 26.15
C GLU A 344 26.68 -23.44 26.85
N ASN A 345 26.00 -24.28 26.05
CA ASN A 345 25.09 -25.34 26.51
C ASN A 345 23.97 -24.83 27.42
N ALA A 346 23.39 -23.68 27.08
CA ALA A 346 22.13 -23.21 27.65
C ALA A 346 20.96 -23.97 27.02
N ASP A 347 21.04 -25.30 27.06
CA ASP A 347 20.22 -26.23 26.30
C ASP A 347 18.75 -26.20 26.74
N PHE A 348 17.86 -26.58 25.81
CA PHE A 348 16.43 -26.71 26.05
C PHE A 348 16.10 -28.17 26.33
N PRO A 349 15.85 -28.58 27.60
CA PRO A 349 15.71 -29.99 27.95
C PRO A 349 14.61 -30.73 27.19
N ALA A 350 13.57 -30.03 26.74
CA ALA A 350 12.45 -30.61 26.02
C ALA A 350 12.53 -30.43 24.49
N ALA A 351 13.68 -30.02 23.93
CA ALA A 351 13.80 -29.74 22.50
C ALA A 351 13.51 -30.96 21.62
N GLU A 352 14.01 -32.14 22.00
CA GLU A 352 13.77 -33.39 21.25
C GLU A 352 12.29 -33.78 21.28
N ASP A 353 11.64 -33.68 22.45
CA ASP A 353 10.21 -33.96 22.60
C ASP A 353 9.35 -32.97 21.79
N PHE A 354 9.70 -31.68 21.81
CA PHE A 354 9.04 -30.62 21.04
C PHE A 354 9.12 -30.89 19.54
N LEU A 355 10.32 -31.11 19.02
CA LEU A 355 10.54 -31.38 17.59
C LEU A 355 9.93 -32.72 17.15
N GLY A 356 9.88 -33.71 18.06
CA GLY A 356 9.17 -34.97 17.84
C GLY A 356 7.63 -34.83 17.80
N ASN A 357 7.08 -33.73 18.32
CA ASN A 357 5.66 -33.42 18.35
C ASN A 357 5.36 -32.05 17.70
N TYR A 358 5.99 -31.80 16.54
CA TYR A 358 5.95 -30.51 15.86
C TYR A 358 4.53 -30.01 15.51
N ASN A 359 3.57 -30.92 15.30
CA ASN A 359 2.19 -30.56 14.98
C ASN A 359 1.44 -29.93 16.17
N LEU A 360 1.94 -30.03 17.39
CA LEU A 360 1.23 -29.54 18.58
C LEU A 360 0.94 -28.03 18.51
N ASN A 361 1.90 -27.22 18.06
CA ASN A 361 1.69 -25.78 17.88
C ASN A 361 0.64 -25.52 16.79
N LEU A 362 0.67 -26.27 15.69
CA LEU A 362 -0.31 -26.16 14.60
C LEU A 362 -1.72 -26.52 15.07
N GLU A 363 -1.88 -27.53 15.92
CA GLU A 363 -3.16 -27.89 16.54
C GLU A 363 -3.70 -26.78 17.45
N ILE A 364 -2.83 -26.18 18.28
CA ILE A 364 -3.19 -25.04 19.15
C ILE A 364 -3.62 -23.83 18.31
N MET A 365 -2.84 -23.49 17.27
CA MET A 365 -3.17 -22.40 16.35
C MET A 365 -4.50 -22.66 15.62
N GLY A 366 -4.72 -23.89 15.14
CA GLY A 366 -5.97 -24.26 14.46
C GLY A 366 -7.19 -24.10 15.35
N ALA A 367 -7.09 -24.54 16.61
CA ALA A 367 -8.17 -24.41 17.58
C ALA A 367 -8.46 -22.96 17.99
N ASP A 368 -7.41 -22.15 18.15
CA ASP A 368 -7.56 -20.71 18.38
C ASP A 368 -8.19 -20.03 17.17
N PHE A 369 -7.77 -20.39 15.96
CA PHE A 369 -8.27 -19.78 14.73
C PHE A 369 -9.77 -19.99 14.55
N VAL A 370 -10.31 -21.16 14.91
CA VAL A 370 -11.76 -21.44 14.88
C VAL A 370 -12.54 -20.38 15.67
N VAL A 371 -12.05 -20.01 16.86
CA VAL A 371 -12.72 -19.08 17.76
C VAL A 371 -12.40 -17.63 17.45
N ASN A 372 -11.12 -17.31 17.27
CA ASN A 372 -10.65 -15.94 17.05
C ASN A 372 -11.08 -15.40 15.68
N LEU A 373 -11.10 -16.21 14.63
CA LEU A 373 -11.62 -15.78 13.32
C LEU A 373 -13.09 -15.37 13.44
N LYS A 374 -13.91 -16.18 14.11
CA LYS A 374 -15.32 -15.84 14.33
C LYS A 374 -15.47 -14.50 15.07
N GLN A 375 -14.71 -14.30 16.14
CA GLN A 375 -14.74 -13.05 16.91
C GLN A 375 -14.36 -11.85 16.05
N TYR A 376 -13.36 -11.97 15.17
CA TYR A 376 -12.99 -10.92 14.24
C TYR A 376 -14.10 -10.63 13.22
N LEU A 377 -14.69 -11.68 12.62
CA LEU A 377 -15.77 -11.54 11.64
C LEU A 377 -17.02 -10.87 12.25
N ASP A 378 -17.31 -11.14 13.53
CA ASP A 378 -18.42 -10.51 14.27
C ASP A 378 -18.21 -8.99 14.47
N LEU A 379 -16.99 -8.46 14.30
CA LEU A 379 -16.69 -7.03 14.38
C LEU A 379 -16.91 -6.28 13.06
N LEU A 380 -17.01 -6.98 11.93
CA LEU A 380 -17.17 -6.34 10.61
C LEU A 380 -18.51 -5.62 10.52
N VAL A 381 -18.49 -4.36 10.06
CA VAL A 381 -19.71 -3.57 9.83
C VAL A 381 -20.34 -3.85 8.47
N TYR A 382 -19.53 -4.36 7.53
CA TYR A 382 -20.00 -4.88 6.25
C TYR A 382 -19.19 -6.12 5.88
N ASN A 383 -19.89 -7.19 5.55
CA ASN A 383 -19.33 -8.50 5.24
C ASN A 383 -19.93 -8.99 3.90
N PRO A 384 -19.28 -8.69 2.77
CA PRO A 384 -19.87 -8.89 1.44
C PRO A 384 -20.11 -10.36 1.09
N ALA A 385 -19.26 -11.26 1.60
CA ALA A 385 -19.36 -12.69 1.37
C ALA A 385 -20.20 -13.43 2.43
N ASN A 386 -20.75 -12.71 3.42
CA ASN A 386 -21.55 -13.24 4.53
C ASN A 386 -20.86 -14.41 5.26
N ILE A 387 -19.53 -14.32 5.44
CA ILE A 387 -18.71 -15.34 6.11
C ILE A 387 -18.72 -15.09 7.61
N THR A 388 -19.21 -16.02 8.42
CA THR A 388 -19.36 -15.82 9.88
C THR A 388 -18.60 -16.82 10.74
N SER A 389 -17.91 -17.76 10.10
CA SER A 389 -17.19 -18.86 10.75
C SER A 389 -16.10 -19.43 9.85
N LEU A 390 -15.21 -20.24 10.42
CA LEU A 390 -14.23 -21.01 9.64
C LEU A 390 -14.90 -22.01 8.68
N VAL A 391 -16.07 -22.54 9.04
CA VAL A 391 -16.85 -23.43 8.15
C VAL A 391 -17.33 -22.68 6.90
N ASP A 392 -17.83 -21.46 7.07
CA ASP A 392 -18.25 -20.61 5.96
C ASP A 392 -17.05 -20.23 5.08
N LEU A 393 -15.95 -19.80 5.72
CA LEU A 393 -14.71 -19.41 5.02
C LEU A 393 -14.18 -20.58 4.18
N ARG A 394 -14.06 -21.77 4.78
CA ARG A 394 -13.63 -22.97 4.08
C ARG A 394 -14.55 -23.29 2.91
N SER A 395 -15.87 -23.19 3.10
CA SER A 395 -16.85 -23.47 2.04
C SER A 395 -16.75 -22.47 0.89
N PHE A 396 -16.57 -21.18 1.18
CA PHE A 396 -16.30 -20.15 0.19
C PHE A 396 -15.02 -20.47 -0.58
N THR A 397 -13.91 -20.71 0.11
CA THR A 397 -12.60 -21.01 -0.49
C THR A 397 -12.65 -22.25 -1.38
N GLN A 398 -13.35 -23.31 -0.96
CA GLN A 398 -13.49 -24.54 -1.75
C GLN A 398 -14.41 -24.40 -2.98
N SER A 399 -15.27 -23.38 -3.00
CA SER A 399 -16.23 -23.14 -4.09
C SER A 399 -15.81 -22.05 -5.07
N SER A 400 -14.94 -21.13 -4.64
CA SER A 400 -14.50 -19.99 -5.45
C SER A 400 -13.31 -20.35 -6.33
N PRO A 401 -13.42 -20.23 -7.67
CA PRO A 401 -12.28 -20.46 -8.56
C PRO A 401 -11.15 -19.43 -8.37
N LEU A 402 -11.47 -18.25 -7.82
CA LEU A 402 -10.50 -17.19 -7.53
C LEU A 402 -9.54 -17.58 -6.39
N GLU A 403 -9.91 -18.57 -5.57
CA GLU A 403 -9.11 -19.02 -4.44
C GLU A 403 -8.18 -20.20 -4.79
N GLU A 404 -8.12 -20.60 -6.06
CA GLU A 404 -7.26 -21.68 -6.59
C GLU A 404 -7.43 -23.05 -5.91
N TYR A 405 -8.59 -23.34 -5.31
CA TYR A 405 -8.90 -24.70 -4.85
C TYR A 405 -9.20 -25.62 -6.04
N LYS A 406 -8.66 -26.86 -6.17
CA LYS A 406 -7.86 -27.68 -5.24
C LYS A 406 -6.34 -27.58 -5.40
N ILE A 407 -5.84 -26.72 -6.29
CA ILE A 407 -4.39 -26.54 -6.48
C ILE A 407 -3.77 -26.18 -5.12
N ARG A 408 -4.44 -25.30 -4.37
CA ARG A 408 -4.12 -24.96 -2.98
C ARG A 408 -5.24 -25.44 -2.07
N ASP A 409 -4.91 -26.37 -1.18
CA ASP A 409 -5.92 -27.04 -0.36
C ASP A 409 -6.40 -26.17 0.82
N THR A 410 -7.21 -26.76 1.70
CA THR A 410 -7.66 -26.18 2.98
C THR A 410 -7.29 -27.10 4.14
N GLY A 411 -6.22 -27.88 4.00
CA GLY A 411 -5.93 -29.04 4.85
C GLY A 411 -5.75 -28.69 6.32
N ILE A 412 -5.17 -27.51 6.62
CA ILE A 412 -5.02 -27.02 8.01
C ILE A 412 -6.40 -26.71 8.60
N TRP A 413 -7.28 -26.04 7.86
CA TRP A 413 -8.65 -25.76 8.31
C TRP A 413 -9.49 -27.03 8.45
N ASP A 414 -9.32 -27.99 7.55
CA ASP A 414 -9.99 -29.29 7.62
C ASP A 414 -9.60 -30.06 8.88
N ALA A 415 -8.31 -30.00 9.27
CA ALA A 415 -7.81 -30.60 10.51
C ALA A 415 -8.33 -29.84 11.75
N ALA A 416 -8.28 -28.50 11.75
CA ALA A 416 -8.76 -27.66 12.84
C ALA A 416 -10.25 -27.93 13.16
N LEU A 417 -11.09 -28.06 12.13
CA LEU A 417 -12.52 -28.33 12.30
C LEU A 417 -12.86 -29.76 12.73
N GLN A 418 -11.90 -30.69 12.71
CA GLN A 418 -12.06 -32.07 13.18
C GLN A 418 -11.51 -32.30 14.59
N ASN A 419 -10.76 -31.34 15.12
CA ASN A 419 -10.14 -31.43 16.43
C ASN A 419 -11.03 -30.73 17.50
N TRP A 420 -10.42 -30.15 18.52
CA TRP A 420 -11.05 -29.28 19.51
C TRP A 420 -10.94 -27.80 19.13
N ASP A 421 -11.86 -26.98 19.61
CA ASP A 421 -11.65 -25.52 19.71
C ASP A 421 -11.01 -25.11 21.04
N ASN A 422 -10.63 -23.84 21.17
CA ASN A 422 -9.90 -23.36 22.35
C ASN A 422 -10.74 -23.21 23.65
N THR A 423 -12.02 -23.59 23.60
CA THR A 423 -12.92 -23.63 24.76
C THR A 423 -13.03 -25.03 25.38
N GLU A 424 -12.53 -26.06 24.69
CA GLU A 424 -12.68 -27.45 25.08
C GLU A 424 -11.56 -27.97 26.02
N PRO A 425 -11.82 -28.97 26.88
CA PRO A 425 -10.79 -29.51 27.77
C PRO A 425 -9.56 -30.11 27.08
N GLY A 426 -9.73 -30.68 25.88
CA GLY A 426 -8.64 -31.27 25.11
C GLY A 426 -7.57 -30.25 24.71
N PHE A 427 -8.00 -29.06 24.30
CA PHE A 427 -7.14 -27.91 24.00
C PHE A 427 -6.21 -27.60 25.16
N TRP A 428 -6.74 -27.50 26.39
CA TRP A 428 -5.95 -27.05 27.53
C TRP A 428 -4.85 -28.04 27.92
N ALA A 429 -5.07 -29.34 27.73
CA ALA A 429 -4.02 -30.35 27.93
C ALA A 429 -2.89 -30.21 26.89
N ALA A 430 -3.26 -30.05 25.61
CA ALA A 430 -2.30 -29.81 24.54
C ALA A 430 -1.52 -28.50 24.73
N TYR A 431 -2.21 -27.42 25.08
CA TYR A 431 -1.61 -26.13 25.34
C TYR A 431 -0.65 -26.14 26.54
N GLN A 432 -1.00 -26.82 27.64
CA GLN A 432 -0.09 -26.99 28.78
C GLN A 432 1.19 -27.76 28.40
N GLN A 433 1.07 -28.74 27.51
CA GLN A 433 2.22 -29.49 27.01
C GLN A 433 3.13 -28.62 26.14
N ALA A 434 2.57 -27.83 25.22
CA ALA A 434 3.34 -26.87 24.41
C ALA A 434 4.00 -25.79 25.28
N LEU A 435 3.28 -25.28 26.28
CA LEU A 435 3.84 -24.35 27.26
C LEU A 435 5.03 -24.96 27.99
N TYR A 436 4.94 -26.20 28.48
CA TYR A 436 6.08 -26.85 29.12
C TYR A 436 7.30 -26.92 28.20
N TYR A 437 7.11 -27.30 26.93
CA TYR A 437 8.19 -27.41 25.96
C TYR A 437 8.95 -26.10 25.73
N CYS A 438 8.23 -24.99 25.63
CA CYS A 438 8.83 -23.69 25.30
C CYS A 438 9.14 -22.83 26.55
N ASN A 439 8.53 -23.13 27.69
CA ASN A 439 8.76 -22.47 28.98
C ASN A 439 9.82 -23.22 29.80
N GLU A 440 9.42 -24.05 30.77
CA GLU A 440 10.35 -24.73 31.69
C GLU A 440 11.36 -25.63 30.96
N GLY A 441 10.92 -26.32 29.92
CA GLY A 441 11.75 -27.20 29.08
C GLY A 441 12.46 -26.48 27.92
N GLY A 442 12.28 -25.16 27.79
CA GLY A 442 12.73 -24.39 26.63
C GLY A 442 13.32 -23.03 26.99
N LEU A 443 12.95 -22.01 26.21
CA LEU A 443 13.52 -20.66 26.22
C LEU A 443 13.54 -20.03 27.63
N LEU A 444 12.37 -19.95 28.28
CA LEU A 444 12.25 -19.23 29.55
C LEU A 444 12.92 -19.99 30.71
N GLY A 445 12.91 -21.33 30.64
CA GLY A 445 13.63 -22.22 31.55
C GLY A 445 15.14 -22.00 31.46
N ALA A 446 15.69 -21.97 30.25
CA ALA A 446 17.11 -21.71 30.01
C ALA A 446 17.53 -20.31 30.49
N ILE A 447 16.73 -19.28 30.18
CA ILE A 447 16.96 -17.91 30.65
C ILE A 447 17.09 -17.87 32.17
N LYS A 448 16.13 -18.50 32.87
CA LYS A 448 16.10 -18.52 34.33
C LYS A 448 17.23 -19.34 34.94
N GLN A 449 17.50 -20.54 34.41
CA GLN A 449 18.48 -21.47 34.96
C GLN A 449 19.91 -20.92 34.85
N HIS A 450 20.21 -20.23 33.75
CA HIS A 450 21.55 -19.75 33.45
C HIS A 450 21.73 -18.25 33.71
N ASP A 451 20.72 -17.57 34.27
CA ASP A 451 20.72 -16.12 34.54
C ASP A 451 21.10 -15.33 33.27
N LEU A 452 20.33 -15.56 32.20
CA LEU A 452 20.62 -14.99 30.89
C LEU A 452 19.86 -13.68 30.67
N ASP A 453 20.49 -12.80 29.90
CA ASP A 453 19.85 -11.60 29.38
C ASP A 453 19.05 -11.89 28.10
N ALA A 454 19.53 -12.84 27.30
CA ALA A 454 18.88 -13.36 26.11
C ALA A 454 19.43 -14.74 25.75
N VAL A 455 18.67 -15.50 24.97
CA VAL A 455 19.16 -16.63 24.18
C VAL A 455 19.43 -16.16 22.76
N ILE A 456 20.45 -16.70 22.11
CA ILE A 456 20.76 -16.42 20.70
C ILE A 456 20.79 -17.71 19.88
N LEU A 457 20.21 -17.65 18.69
CA LEU A 457 20.12 -18.73 17.71
C LEU A 457 20.17 -18.14 16.29
N PRO A 458 20.53 -18.90 15.25
CA PRO A 458 20.14 -18.56 13.89
C PRO A 458 18.64 -18.26 13.83
N SER A 459 18.23 -17.22 13.09
CA SER A 459 16.83 -16.75 13.12
C SER A 459 15.83 -17.86 12.73
N HIS A 460 16.20 -18.66 11.73
CA HIS A 460 15.40 -19.80 11.27
C HIS A 460 15.23 -20.90 12.33
N PHE A 461 16.04 -20.92 13.39
CA PHE A 461 15.94 -21.89 14.50
C PHE A 461 15.27 -21.29 15.75
N SER A 462 14.89 -20.01 15.72
CA SER A 462 14.57 -19.23 16.92
C SER A 462 13.09 -19.12 17.25
N TRP A 463 12.21 -19.13 16.25
CA TRP A 463 10.84 -18.64 16.40
C TRP A 463 9.93 -19.57 17.21
N ASP A 464 10.00 -20.89 16.97
CA ASP A 464 9.16 -21.90 17.63
C ASP A 464 9.14 -21.76 19.17
N TRP A 465 10.32 -21.51 19.74
CA TRP A 465 10.54 -21.49 21.18
C TRP A 465 9.97 -20.25 21.86
N ALA A 466 9.83 -19.14 21.13
CA ALA A 466 9.30 -17.89 21.67
C ALA A 466 7.81 -17.74 21.39
N ALA A 467 7.30 -18.27 20.26
CA ALA A 467 5.91 -18.13 19.84
C ALA A 467 4.93 -18.72 20.85
N ALA A 468 5.10 -19.99 21.22
CA ALA A 468 4.16 -20.69 22.12
C ALA A 468 4.06 -20.07 23.52
N VAL A 469 5.13 -19.42 23.98
CA VAL A 469 5.15 -18.68 25.25
C VAL A 469 4.88 -17.19 25.08
N GLY A 470 4.78 -16.65 23.87
CA GLY A 470 4.57 -15.23 23.61
C GLY A 470 5.75 -14.34 24.01
N ALA A 471 6.98 -14.86 23.97
CA ALA A 471 8.21 -14.15 24.30
C ALA A 471 8.75 -13.33 23.10
N PRO A 472 9.52 -12.25 23.30
CA PRO A 472 9.99 -11.41 22.20
C PRO A 472 11.22 -11.98 21.47
N ILE A 473 11.33 -11.65 20.18
CA ILE A 473 12.50 -11.93 19.33
C ILE A 473 12.89 -10.67 18.54
N VAL A 474 14.18 -10.39 18.46
CA VAL A 474 14.74 -9.45 17.46
C VAL A 474 15.64 -10.24 16.51
N SER A 475 15.19 -10.40 15.27
CA SER A 475 15.97 -10.98 14.17
C SER A 475 16.70 -9.87 13.41
N ILE A 476 18.00 -10.04 13.19
CA ILE A 476 18.82 -9.09 12.42
C ILE A 476 19.73 -9.83 11.44
N PRO A 477 20.14 -9.18 10.33
CA PRO A 477 21.02 -9.81 9.35
C PRO A 477 22.34 -10.28 9.95
N MET A 478 22.75 -11.48 9.53
CA MET A 478 23.99 -12.13 9.95
C MET A 478 24.91 -12.43 8.77
N GLY A 479 24.35 -12.77 7.61
CA GLY A 479 25.12 -13.05 6.41
C GLY A 479 24.25 -13.56 5.26
N ALA A 480 24.89 -14.23 4.31
CA ALA A 480 24.23 -14.88 3.20
C ALA A 480 24.96 -16.16 2.79
N TYR A 481 24.22 -17.04 2.11
CA TYR A 481 24.75 -18.29 1.59
C TYR A 481 25.89 -18.06 0.58
N PRO A 482 26.96 -18.88 0.65
CA PRO A 482 28.14 -18.68 -0.18
C PRO A 482 27.88 -19.00 -1.68
N PRO A 483 28.75 -18.56 -2.60
CA PRO A 483 28.59 -18.77 -4.05
C PRO A 483 28.45 -20.23 -4.49
N ASN A 484 28.95 -21.18 -3.69
CA ASN A 484 28.89 -22.62 -3.95
C ASN A 484 27.71 -23.33 -3.24
N GLN A 485 26.82 -22.59 -2.57
CA GLN A 485 25.63 -23.17 -1.95
C GLN A 485 24.76 -23.87 -3.02
N PRO A 486 24.38 -25.14 -2.81
CA PRO A 486 23.42 -25.82 -3.68
C PRO A 486 22.07 -25.10 -3.69
N VAL A 487 21.46 -24.99 -4.87
CA VAL A 487 20.10 -24.48 -5.00
C VAL A 487 19.12 -25.58 -4.63
N GLN A 488 18.31 -25.33 -3.61
CA GLN A 488 17.17 -26.16 -3.24
C GLN A 488 15.88 -25.41 -3.53
N MET A 489 14.93 -26.11 -4.14
CA MET A 489 13.61 -25.60 -4.43
C MET A 489 12.55 -26.36 -3.65
N ASP A 490 11.49 -25.65 -3.26
CA ASP A 490 10.29 -26.25 -2.71
C ASP A 490 9.45 -26.98 -3.79
N THR A 491 8.30 -27.50 -3.39
CA THR A 491 7.39 -28.22 -4.30
C THR A 491 6.71 -27.33 -5.35
N TRP A 492 6.80 -26.01 -5.20
CA TRP A 492 6.23 -25.00 -6.08
C TRP A 492 7.29 -24.32 -6.96
N GLY A 493 8.55 -24.69 -6.81
CA GLY A 493 9.67 -24.16 -7.59
C GLY A 493 10.27 -22.87 -7.03
N LEU A 494 9.91 -22.47 -5.80
CA LEU A 494 10.58 -21.37 -5.10
C LEU A 494 11.91 -21.84 -4.53
N VAL A 495 12.93 -21.01 -4.61
CA VAL A 495 14.27 -21.31 -4.11
C VAL A 495 14.35 -20.98 -2.62
N GLU A 496 14.39 -22.02 -1.78
CA GLU A 496 14.49 -21.91 -0.32
C GLU A 496 15.94 -21.62 0.11
N THR A 497 16.91 -22.29 -0.51
CA THR A 497 18.33 -22.07 -0.24
C THR A 497 19.10 -21.97 -1.54
N GLY A 498 20.07 -21.07 -1.61
CA GLY A 498 20.88 -20.83 -2.80
C GLY A 498 21.85 -19.69 -2.58
N PRO A 499 22.80 -19.48 -3.50
CA PRO A 499 23.81 -18.44 -3.37
C PRO A 499 23.20 -17.06 -3.11
N ASN A 500 23.84 -16.25 -2.25
CA ASN A 500 23.45 -14.87 -1.95
C ASN A 500 22.10 -14.72 -1.19
N ILE A 501 21.33 -15.79 -0.95
CA ILE A 501 20.14 -15.71 -0.09
C ILE A 501 20.60 -15.39 1.35
N PRO A 502 20.03 -14.36 2.00
CA PRO A 502 20.45 -13.92 3.33
C PRO A 502 19.89 -14.80 4.44
N PHE A 503 20.53 -14.73 5.60
CA PHE A 503 20.05 -15.30 6.85
C PHE A 503 20.45 -14.43 8.04
N GLY A 504 19.68 -14.53 9.12
CA GLY A 504 19.81 -13.68 10.31
C GLY A 504 20.20 -14.44 11.58
N ILE A 505 20.48 -13.66 12.62
CA ILE A 505 20.62 -14.09 14.01
C ILE A 505 19.45 -13.54 14.84
N GLY A 506 18.83 -14.39 15.64
CA GLY A 506 17.73 -14.05 16.53
C GLY A 506 18.20 -13.87 17.97
N PHE A 507 17.77 -12.78 18.61
CA PHE A 507 17.90 -12.55 20.04
C PHE A 507 16.54 -12.78 20.70
N LEU A 508 16.42 -13.83 21.52
CA LEU A 508 15.20 -14.23 22.19
C LEU A 508 15.27 -13.83 23.67
N GLY A 509 14.20 -13.25 24.21
CA GLY A 509 14.17 -12.72 25.57
C GLY A 509 13.08 -13.30 26.44
N ALA A 510 13.04 -12.88 27.70
CA ALA A 510 11.87 -13.09 28.54
C ALA A 510 10.77 -12.09 28.16
N LYS A 511 9.53 -12.36 28.57
CA LYS A 511 8.42 -11.42 28.36
C LYS A 511 8.77 -10.03 28.92
N PHE A 512 8.46 -9.00 28.14
CA PHE A 512 8.66 -7.59 28.45
C PHE A 512 10.14 -7.19 28.63
N THR A 513 11.09 -7.97 28.11
CA THR A 513 12.51 -7.55 27.97
C THR A 513 12.82 -6.97 26.60
N ASP A 514 11.81 -6.58 25.82
CA ASP A 514 11.89 -6.09 24.44
C ASP A 514 12.92 -4.97 24.27
N ALA A 515 12.92 -3.95 25.15
CA ALA A 515 13.91 -2.87 25.10
C ALA A 515 15.35 -3.36 25.27
N LYS A 516 15.56 -4.36 26.15
CA LYS A 516 16.87 -4.96 26.34
C LYS A 516 17.34 -5.70 25.09
N LEU A 517 16.45 -6.46 24.46
CA LEU A 517 16.76 -7.16 23.20
C LEU A 517 17.09 -6.17 22.08
N ILE A 518 16.33 -5.08 21.95
CA ILE A 518 16.62 -4.00 20.99
C ILE A 518 18.03 -3.44 21.21
N GLY A 519 18.43 -3.20 22.46
CA GLY A 519 19.78 -2.74 22.77
C GLY A 519 20.86 -3.74 22.37
N LEU A 520 20.68 -5.03 22.70
CA LEU A 520 21.62 -6.10 22.33
C LEU A 520 21.76 -6.23 20.81
N ALA A 521 20.63 -6.27 20.10
CA ALA A 521 20.57 -6.37 18.65
C ALA A 521 21.21 -5.13 17.98
N TYR A 522 20.91 -3.93 18.45
CA TYR A 522 21.51 -2.69 17.96
C TYR A 522 23.02 -2.71 18.13
N ALA A 523 23.52 -3.07 19.30
CA ALA A 523 24.96 -3.14 19.55
C ALA A 523 25.68 -4.17 18.65
N TYR A 524 25.03 -5.29 18.31
CA TYR A 524 25.55 -6.25 17.34
C TYR A 524 25.50 -5.69 15.91
N GLU A 525 24.35 -5.16 15.48
CA GLU A 525 24.15 -4.58 14.15
C GLU A 525 25.22 -3.53 13.84
N GLN A 526 25.45 -2.59 14.76
CA GLN A 526 26.42 -1.50 14.56
C GLN A 526 27.88 -1.98 14.47
N ARG A 527 28.18 -3.23 14.87
CA ARG A 527 29.52 -3.82 14.78
C ARG A 527 29.71 -4.66 13.53
N THR A 528 28.65 -5.29 13.03
CA THR A 528 28.72 -6.16 11.86
C THR A 528 28.33 -5.44 10.58
N MET A 529 27.34 -4.55 10.66
CA MET A 529 26.70 -3.91 9.50
C MET A 529 26.37 -4.92 8.40
N ALA A 530 26.04 -6.16 8.77
CA ALA A 530 25.90 -7.30 7.86
C ALA A 530 24.85 -7.05 6.76
N GLN A 531 23.82 -6.26 7.09
CA GLN A 531 22.83 -5.80 6.12
C GLN A 531 23.46 -5.15 4.87
N LYS A 532 24.60 -4.46 5.00
CA LYS A 532 25.25 -3.72 3.90
C LYS A 532 26.09 -4.62 2.99
N THR A 533 26.34 -5.87 3.38
CA THR A 533 27.24 -6.78 2.65
C THR A 533 26.50 -7.61 1.61
N VAL A 534 25.19 -7.82 1.78
CA VAL A 534 24.35 -8.60 0.87
C VAL A 534 23.53 -7.65 0.00
N ARG A 535 23.59 -7.82 -1.33
CA ARG A 535 22.88 -6.95 -2.28
C ARG A 535 21.82 -7.74 -3.04
N PRO A 536 20.60 -7.20 -3.16
CA PRO A 536 19.58 -7.83 -3.99
C PRO A 536 19.96 -7.67 -5.47
N TYR A 537 19.53 -8.62 -6.30
CA TYR A 537 19.76 -8.57 -7.75
C TYR A 537 18.78 -7.64 -8.47
N ILE A 538 17.69 -7.25 -7.79
CA ILE A 538 16.74 -6.22 -8.21
C ILE A 538 16.80 -5.07 -7.21
N VAL A 539 16.96 -3.84 -7.71
CA VAL A 539 16.91 -2.61 -6.91
C VAL A 539 16.12 -1.56 -7.71
N PRO A 540 15.04 -0.95 -7.14
CA PRO A 540 14.36 0.16 -7.79
C PRO A 540 15.33 1.32 -8.03
N ARG A 541 15.23 1.94 -9.20
CA ARG A 541 16.06 3.08 -9.61
C ARG A 541 15.43 4.42 -9.28
N PHE A 542 14.11 4.46 -9.10
CA PHE A 542 13.38 5.68 -8.74
C PHE A 542 13.80 6.18 -7.34
N GLU A 543 14.22 7.43 -7.24
CA GLU A 543 14.81 8.02 -6.04
C GLU A 543 14.27 9.42 -5.76
N LEU A 544 14.58 9.98 -4.58
CA LEU A 544 14.20 11.34 -4.19
C LEU A 544 14.63 12.41 -5.22
N ARG A 545 15.81 12.25 -5.82
CA ARG A 545 16.33 13.17 -6.84
C ARG A 545 15.43 13.28 -8.08
N ASP A 546 14.71 12.22 -8.41
CA ASP A 546 13.86 12.16 -9.60
C ASP A 546 12.57 12.97 -9.41
N VAL A 547 12.20 13.26 -8.14
CA VAL A 547 11.10 14.15 -7.78
C VAL A 547 11.59 15.58 -7.50
N LEU A 548 12.83 15.75 -7.02
CA LEU A 548 13.39 17.07 -6.67
C LEU A 548 13.91 17.87 -7.88
N GLY A 549 14.28 17.20 -8.98
CA GLY A 549 14.86 17.82 -10.20
C GLY A 549 13.90 18.69 -11.04
N GLN A 550 12.69 18.95 -10.56
CA GLN A 550 11.62 19.63 -11.31
C GLN A 550 11.29 21.03 -10.79
N GLY A 551 12.07 21.52 -9.82
CA GLY A 551 12.09 22.92 -9.40
C GLY A 551 13.32 23.68 -9.92
N THR A 552 13.11 24.54 -10.92
CA THR A 552 13.95 25.69 -11.36
C THR A 552 15.46 25.70 -11.00
N THR A 553 16.35 25.50 -11.98
CA THR A 553 17.65 26.21 -12.02
C THR A 553 18.05 26.63 -13.44
N ASN A 554 18.58 27.86 -13.53
CA ASN A 554 18.94 28.54 -14.75
C ASN A 554 20.02 27.81 -15.57
N GLY A 555 19.69 27.52 -16.83
CA GLY A 555 20.59 27.53 -17.98
C GLY A 555 21.95 26.82 -17.85
N ARG A 556 21.98 25.51 -18.11
CA ARG A 556 22.99 24.85 -18.96
C ARG A 556 22.63 23.38 -19.18
N THR A 557 22.55 23.03 -20.45
CA THR A 557 22.25 21.71 -21.01
C THR A 557 23.40 20.72 -20.77
N THR A 558 23.12 19.54 -20.21
CA THR A 558 23.97 18.35 -20.39
C THR A 558 23.16 17.05 -20.44
N SER A 559 23.39 16.32 -21.55
CA SER A 559 23.10 14.93 -21.93
C SER A 559 21.65 14.42 -22.02
N ALA A 560 21.13 14.56 -23.24
CA ALA A 560 19.92 13.95 -23.78
C ALA A 560 20.09 12.45 -24.13
N PHE A 561 20.27 11.56 -23.15
CA PHE A 561 20.31 10.11 -23.43
C PHE A 561 19.48 9.22 -22.49
N LEU A 562 18.64 9.82 -21.63
CA LEU A 562 17.66 9.09 -20.80
C LEU A 562 16.23 9.68 -20.89
N CYS A 563 16.01 10.64 -21.80
CA CYS A 563 14.75 11.40 -21.87
C CYS A 563 13.64 10.70 -22.70
N ASP A 564 13.97 9.62 -23.43
CA ASP A 564 13.04 8.97 -24.36
C ASP A 564 12.20 7.83 -23.74
N GLN A 565 12.33 7.57 -22.42
CA GLN A 565 11.46 6.61 -21.70
C GLN A 565 10.76 7.21 -20.46
N LEU A 566 10.92 8.50 -20.17
CA LEU A 566 10.43 9.14 -18.93
C LEU A 566 9.67 10.47 -19.18
N ALA A 567 8.98 10.59 -20.31
CA ALA A 567 8.06 11.71 -20.55
C ALA A 567 6.77 11.57 -19.73
N LEU A 568 6.85 11.61 -18.39
CA LEU A 568 5.70 11.64 -17.48
C LEU A 568 6.05 12.10 -16.05
N VAL A 569 7.05 12.96 -15.92
CA VAL A 569 7.37 13.60 -14.64
C VAL A 569 7.46 15.09 -14.94
N ASP A 570 6.51 15.88 -14.42
CA ASP A 570 6.63 17.33 -14.24
C ASP A 570 5.95 17.67 -12.90
N CYS A 571 6.77 17.97 -11.89
CA CYS A 571 6.41 18.39 -10.55
C CYS A 571 6.13 19.87 -10.64
N ILE A 572 4.91 20.26 -10.32
CA ILE A 572 4.60 21.64 -9.98
C ILE A 572 3.69 21.61 -8.75
N PHE A 573 4.14 22.38 -7.75
CA PHE A 573 3.52 22.71 -6.47
C PHE A 573 1.98 22.78 -6.50
N LEU A 574 1.33 21.93 -5.71
CA LEU A 574 -0.05 22.17 -5.29
C LEU A 574 -0.03 23.18 -4.13
N VAL A 575 -0.53 24.38 -4.37
CA VAL A 575 -0.87 25.32 -3.31
C VAL A 575 -2.13 24.78 -2.61
N PRO A 576 -2.13 24.59 -1.27
CA PRO A 576 -3.33 24.14 -0.56
C PRO A 576 -4.39 25.24 -0.62
N ILE A 577 -5.54 24.94 -1.22
CA ILE A 577 -6.73 25.77 -1.13
C ILE A 577 -7.42 25.40 0.19
N LYS A 578 -7.73 26.41 1.00
CA LYS A 578 -8.42 26.24 2.28
C LYS A 578 -9.84 25.72 2.01
N GLU A 579 -10.25 24.65 2.68
CA GLU A 579 -11.60 24.08 2.57
C GLU A 579 -12.71 25.09 2.92
N ASP A 580 -12.38 26.14 3.69
CA ASP A 580 -13.32 27.18 4.13
C ASP A 580 -13.78 28.15 3.02
N GLU A 581 -13.26 28.04 1.78
CA GLU A 581 -13.60 28.91 0.63
C GLU A 581 -14.26 28.16 -0.56
N ILE A 582 -14.53 26.86 -0.45
CA ILE A 582 -15.10 26.08 -1.57
C ILE A 582 -16.62 26.31 -1.64
N GLN A 583 -17.05 27.06 -2.65
CA GLN A 583 -18.47 27.26 -2.95
C GLN A 583 -19.07 25.97 -3.51
N GLU A 584 -20.13 25.46 -2.86
CA GLU A 584 -20.87 24.27 -3.30
C GLU A 584 -22.24 24.65 -3.84
N ILE A 585 -22.60 24.10 -5.01
CA ILE A 585 -23.92 24.20 -5.60
C ILE A 585 -24.72 22.95 -5.26
N GLN A 586 -25.88 23.15 -4.64
CA GLN A 586 -26.87 22.09 -4.45
C GLN A 586 -27.82 22.07 -5.66
N SER A 587 -27.95 20.91 -6.28
CA SER A 587 -28.90 20.66 -7.38
C SER A 587 -29.55 19.29 -7.23
N GLU A 588 -30.33 18.87 -8.23
CA GLU A 588 -30.93 17.54 -8.29
C GLU A 588 -30.69 16.90 -9.66
N SER A 589 -30.54 15.58 -9.67
CA SER A 589 -30.34 14.77 -10.87
C SER A 589 -31.12 13.47 -10.77
N ASP A 590 -31.46 12.90 -11.93
CA ASP A 590 -32.08 11.59 -12.03
C ASP A 590 -31.01 10.49 -12.04
N PHE A 591 -31.32 9.39 -11.38
CA PHE A 591 -30.51 8.18 -11.29
C PHE A 591 -31.39 6.97 -11.60
N LEU A 592 -30.80 5.90 -12.09
CA LEU A 592 -31.47 4.61 -12.22
C LEU A 592 -31.79 4.08 -10.80
N VAL A 593 -32.99 3.55 -10.60
CA VAL A 593 -33.35 2.84 -9.36
C VAL A 593 -32.76 1.43 -9.40
N LYS A 594 -32.21 0.95 -8.28
CA LYS A 594 -31.89 -0.48 -8.13
C LYS A 594 -33.18 -1.29 -8.06
N ASP A 595 -33.54 -1.93 -9.18
CA ASP A 595 -34.76 -2.72 -9.31
C ASP A 595 -34.38 -4.20 -9.57
N PRO A 596 -34.88 -5.17 -8.77
CA PRO A 596 -34.59 -6.59 -8.96
C PRO A 596 -34.92 -7.11 -10.37
N LYS A 597 -35.84 -6.46 -11.11
CA LYS A 597 -36.12 -6.85 -12.49
C LYS A 597 -34.88 -6.81 -13.40
N TYR A 598 -33.89 -5.97 -13.08
CA TYR A 598 -32.66 -5.85 -13.87
C TYR A 598 -31.73 -7.07 -13.75
N GLU A 599 -32.00 -8.00 -12.82
CA GLU A 599 -31.33 -9.30 -12.75
C GLU A 599 -31.75 -10.26 -13.87
N HIS A 600 -32.92 -10.03 -14.47
CA HIS A 600 -33.50 -10.91 -15.49
C HIS A 600 -33.82 -10.18 -16.80
N GLU A 601 -33.95 -8.86 -16.77
CA GLU A 601 -34.25 -8.02 -17.93
C GLU A 601 -33.29 -6.84 -17.98
N LYS A 602 -32.48 -6.75 -19.03
CA LYS A 602 -31.56 -5.63 -19.19
C LYS A 602 -32.34 -4.30 -19.31
N PRO A 603 -31.93 -3.23 -18.63
CA PRO A 603 -32.56 -1.93 -18.82
C PRO A 603 -32.41 -1.43 -20.27
N TYR A 604 -33.44 -0.79 -20.81
CA TYR A 604 -33.42 -0.20 -22.14
C TYR A 604 -34.23 1.09 -22.22
N GLN A 605 -33.90 1.91 -23.23
CA GLN A 605 -34.64 3.10 -23.62
C GLN A 605 -34.70 3.17 -25.15
N LEU A 606 -35.91 3.23 -25.69
CA LEU A 606 -36.19 3.41 -27.11
C LEU A 606 -36.29 4.90 -27.43
N ARG A 607 -35.67 5.31 -28.54
CA ARG A 607 -35.65 6.68 -29.06
C ARG A 607 -36.51 6.86 -30.31
N TYR A 608 -37.51 5.99 -30.48
CA TYR A 608 -38.48 6.02 -31.57
C TYR A 608 -39.84 5.51 -31.06
N ASP A 609 -40.92 5.95 -31.70
CA ASP A 609 -42.28 5.56 -31.35
C ASP A 609 -42.55 4.10 -31.76
N VAL A 610 -42.85 3.26 -30.78
CA VAL A 610 -43.18 1.84 -30.94
C VAL A 610 -44.68 1.54 -30.79
N GLY A 611 -45.51 2.57 -30.65
CA GLY A 611 -46.94 2.44 -30.39
C GLY A 611 -47.26 2.11 -28.93
N LYS A 612 -48.56 1.95 -28.63
CA LYS A 612 -49.06 1.87 -27.24
C LYS A 612 -48.85 0.52 -26.55
N ASP A 613 -48.50 -0.52 -27.29
CA ASP A 613 -48.44 -1.90 -26.79
C ASP A 613 -47.06 -2.29 -26.24
N PHE A 614 -46.02 -1.46 -26.47
CA PHE A 614 -44.66 -1.69 -25.97
C PHE A 614 -44.15 -0.44 -25.24
N PRO A 615 -43.69 -0.54 -23.99
CA PRO A 615 -43.19 0.63 -23.28
C PRO A 615 -41.87 1.10 -23.90
N GLU A 616 -41.72 2.42 -24.08
CA GLU A 616 -40.49 3.02 -24.62
C GLU A 616 -39.28 2.82 -23.69
N THR A 617 -39.49 2.43 -22.44
CA THR A 617 -38.41 2.07 -21.52
C THR A 617 -38.93 1.15 -20.41
N ASN A 618 -38.10 0.24 -19.92
CA ASN A 618 -38.32 -0.49 -18.66
C ASN A 618 -37.54 0.15 -17.48
N MET A 619 -36.91 1.31 -17.69
CA MET A 619 -36.13 2.00 -16.68
C MET A 619 -37.04 2.69 -15.65
N THR A 620 -36.69 2.56 -14.37
CA THR A 620 -37.27 3.35 -13.29
C THR A 620 -36.22 4.34 -12.84
N GLU A 621 -36.54 5.64 -12.89
CA GLU A 621 -35.64 6.72 -12.50
C GLU A 621 -36.07 7.29 -11.14
N GLU A 622 -35.10 7.69 -10.30
CA GLU A 622 -35.34 8.45 -9.08
C GLU A 622 -34.55 9.76 -9.08
N ARG A 623 -35.20 10.85 -8.67
CA ARG A 623 -34.56 12.15 -8.52
C ARG A 623 -33.91 12.28 -7.15
N LYS A 624 -32.65 12.69 -7.11
CA LYS A 624 -31.84 12.82 -5.89
C LYS A 624 -31.03 14.11 -5.88
N PRO A 625 -30.75 14.67 -4.69
CA PRO A 625 -29.86 15.80 -4.57
C PRO A 625 -28.42 15.42 -4.95
N ILE A 626 -27.72 16.33 -5.59
CA ILE A 626 -26.28 16.25 -5.85
C ILE A 626 -25.61 17.55 -5.41
N MET A 627 -24.43 17.41 -4.78
CA MET A 627 -23.58 18.53 -4.37
C MET A 627 -22.44 18.67 -5.36
N ILE A 628 -22.28 19.86 -5.94
CA ILE A 628 -21.41 20.11 -7.08
C ILE A 628 -20.45 21.24 -6.76
N ARG A 629 -19.16 21.03 -7.05
CA ARG A 629 -18.08 21.99 -6.79
C ARG A 629 -17.45 22.50 -8.07
N ASP A 630 -16.94 23.74 -8.06
CA ASP A 630 -16.12 24.22 -9.18
C ASP A 630 -14.78 23.47 -9.22
N PHE A 631 -14.45 22.85 -10.36
CA PHE A 631 -13.24 22.07 -10.54
C PHE A 631 -12.01 22.93 -10.79
N ARG A 632 -12.15 24.21 -11.16
CA ARG A 632 -11.01 25.04 -11.56
C ARG A 632 -9.93 25.13 -10.49
N SER A 633 -10.32 25.13 -9.21
CA SER A 633 -9.42 25.09 -8.05
C SER A 633 -8.68 23.75 -7.88
N PHE A 634 -9.23 22.67 -8.41
CA PHE A 634 -8.68 21.31 -8.30
C PHE A 634 -7.90 20.88 -9.55
N GLN A 635 -8.09 21.56 -10.68
CA GLN A 635 -7.45 21.21 -11.94
C GLN A 635 -5.93 21.34 -11.85
N ASN A 636 -5.25 20.28 -12.28
CA ASN A 636 -3.80 20.18 -12.42
C ASN A 636 -3.45 19.35 -13.67
N SER A 637 -2.16 19.20 -13.96
CA SER A 637 -1.68 18.49 -15.15
C SER A 637 -2.07 17.00 -15.20
N ARG A 638 -2.49 16.41 -14.06
CA ARG A 638 -2.90 15.02 -13.93
C ARG A 638 -4.41 14.84 -13.82
N SER A 639 -5.22 15.89 -13.92
CA SER A 639 -6.67 15.79 -13.67
C SER A 639 -7.38 14.74 -14.52
N LEU A 640 -7.01 14.61 -15.80
CA LEU A 640 -7.57 13.57 -16.67
C LEU A 640 -7.23 12.15 -16.20
N TYR A 641 -6.08 11.95 -15.57
CA TYR A 641 -5.67 10.65 -15.04
C TYR A 641 -6.32 10.38 -13.67
N GLU A 642 -6.34 11.38 -12.79
CA GLU A 642 -6.81 11.22 -11.40
C GLU A 642 -8.34 11.25 -11.28
N TYR A 643 -8.98 12.31 -11.77
CA TYR A 643 -10.43 12.54 -11.64
C TYR A 643 -11.18 12.03 -12.85
N GLY A 644 -10.47 11.97 -13.97
CA GLY A 644 -10.96 11.46 -15.22
C GLY A 644 -11.36 12.46 -16.26
N PHE A 645 -11.22 13.74 -15.91
CA PHE A 645 -11.60 14.86 -16.73
C PHE A 645 -10.69 16.05 -16.48
N THR A 646 -10.60 16.95 -17.45
CA THR A 646 -9.84 18.20 -17.36
C THR A 646 -10.44 19.20 -18.35
N SER A 647 -10.24 20.50 -18.11
CA SER A 647 -10.37 21.48 -19.19
C SER A 647 -9.06 21.56 -19.96
N ALA A 648 -9.16 21.85 -21.26
CA ALA A 648 -8.05 22.07 -22.17
C ALA A 648 -8.27 23.38 -22.93
N LYS A 649 -7.16 24.04 -23.28
CA LYS A 649 -7.17 25.27 -24.07
C LYS A 649 -7.17 24.94 -25.55
N LEU A 650 -8.05 25.61 -26.29
CA LEU A 650 -8.11 25.62 -27.74
C LEU A 650 -7.08 26.62 -28.29
N SER A 651 -6.57 26.40 -29.50
CA SER A 651 -5.59 27.29 -30.12
C SER A 651 -6.13 28.70 -30.40
N ARG A 652 -7.45 28.82 -30.47
CA ARG A 652 -8.22 30.06 -30.62
C ARG A 652 -9.58 29.96 -29.93
N PRO A 653 -10.24 31.09 -29.63
CA PRO A 653 -11.65 31.09 -29.26
C PRO A 653 -12.55 30.56 -30.40
N PHE A 654 -13.61 29.85 -30.02
CA PHE A 654 -14.68 29.40 -30.93
C PHE A 654 -16.00 30.06 -30.56
N ALA A 655 -16.67 30.65 -31.55
CA ALA A 655 -17.96 31.30 -31.40
C ALA A 655 -19.09 30.45 -31.99
N ALA A 656 -20.36 30.80 -31.71
CA ALA A 656 -21.52 30.11 -32.27
C ALA A 656 -21.50 29.99 -33.81
N THR A 657 -20.80 30.88 -34.52
CA THR A 657 -20.64 30.85 -35.97
C THR A 657 -19.73 29.74 -36.47
N ASP A 658 -18.86 29.19 -35.62
CA ASP A 658 -17.99 28.05 -35.95
C ASP A 658 -18.74 26.69 -35.87
N PHE A 659 -20.00 26.70 -35.40
CA PHE A 659 -20.80 25.51 -35.13
C PHE A 659 -22.15 25.52 -35.88
N ARG A 660 -22.20 26.05 -37.11
CA ARG A 660 -23.48 26.15 -37.86
C ARG A 660 -23.75 24.92 -38.72
N THR A 661 -22.70 24.31 -39.28
CA THR A 661 -22.82 23.10 -40.10
C THR A 661 -21.80 22.06 -39.66
N ASN A 662 -22.06 20.79 -39.98
CA ASN A 662 -21.15 19.69 -39.65
C ASN A 662 -19.79 19.88 -40.34
N GLU A 663 -19.76 20.40 -41.57
CA GLU A 663 -18.51 20.66 -42.29
C GLU A 663 -17.63 21.71 -41.60
N GLU A 664 -18.22 22.70 -40.93
CA GLU A 664 -17.47 23.69 -40.14
C GLU A 664 -16.84 23.06 -38.90
N VAL A 665 -17.58 22.18 -38.21
CA VAL A 665 -17.07 21.44 -37.05
C VAL A 665 -15.94 20.50 -37.46
N GLU A 666 -16.17 19.69 -38.49
CA GLU A 666 -15.18 18.74 -39.01
C GLU A 666 -13.93 19.44 -39.55
N GLY A 667 -14.11 20.57 -40.24
CA GLY A 667 -13.01 21.31 -40.85
C GLY A 667 -12.17 22.14 -39.87
N SER A 668 -12.76 22.58 -38.74
CA SER A 668 -12.11 23.56 -37.86
C SER A 668 -11.99 23.14 -36.39
N TYR A 669 -12.94 22.35 -35.86
CA TYR A 669 -12.95 21.95 -34.45
C TYR A 669 -12.35 20.57 -34.24
N TYR A 670 -12.60 19.61 -35.14
CA TYR A 670 -12.01 18.27 -35.05
C TYR A 670 -10.47 18.28 -35.01
N PRO A 671 -9.76 19.08 -35.82
CA PRO A 671 -8.30 19.18 -35.73
C PRO A 671 -7.80 19.67 -34.37
N GLU A 672 -8.55 20.56 -33.70
CA GLU A 672 -8.24 21.01 -32.34
C GLU A 672 -8.39 19.88 -31.32
N ILE A 673 -9.49 19.12 -31.42
CA ILE A 673 -9.75 17.96 -30.57
C ILE A 673 -8.67 16.88 -30.76
N GLU A 674 -8.29 16.58 -32.00
CA GLU A 674 -7.18 15.66 -32.27
C GLU A 674 -5.86 16.17 -31.70
N GLY A 675 -5.58 17.47 -31.83
CA GLY A 675 -4.41 18.12 -31.26
C GLY A 675 -4.35 17.95 -29.73
N ILE A 676 -5.47 18.20 -29.05
CA ILE A 676 -5.59 18.01 -27.60
C ILE A 676 -5.44 16.54 -27.24
N LEU A 677 -6.08 15.60 -27.95
CA LEU A 677 -5.93 14.17 -27.71
C LEU A 677 -4.49 13.69 -27.85
N ARG A 678 -3.72 14.23 -28.80
CA ARG A 678 -2.28 13.92 -28.93
C ARG A 678 -1.47 14.45 -27.75
N GLN A 679 -1.88 15.57 -27.15
CA GLN A 679 -1.24 16.09 -25.94
C GLN A 679 -1.60 15.26 -24.70
N LEU A 680 -2.88 14.87 -24.58
CA LEU A 680 -3.37 14.06 -23.46
C LEU A 680 -2.90 12.60 -23.54
N TYR A 681 -2.72 12.08 -24.75
CA TYR A 681 -2.30 10.70 -25.02
C TYR A 681 -1.15 10.67 -26.04
N PRO A 682 0.06 11.11 -25.67
CA PRO A 682 1.19 11.20 -26.59
C PRO A 682 1.68 9.84 -27.09
N ALA A 683 1.42 8.77 -26.34
CA ALA A 683 1.74 7.39 -26.71
C ALA A 683 0.69 6.72 -27.60
N SER A 684 -0.36 7.43 -28.03
CA SER A 684 -1.40 6.87 -28.88
C SER A 684 -0.93 6.68 -30.32
N ASP A 685 -1.26 5.54 -30.92
CA ASP A 685 -0.93 5.23 -32.32
C ASP A 685 -1.98 5.80 -33.28
N ARG A 686 -3.24 5.77 -32.87
CA ARG A 686 -4.38 6.21 -33.68
C ARG A 686 -5.38 6.95 -32.84
N ILE A 687 -5.86 8.06 -33.39
CA ILE A 687 -6.99 8.83 -32.86
C ILE A 687 -8.05 8.84 -33.95
N LYS A 688 -9.30 8.59 -33.57
CA LYS A 688 -10.48 8.60 -34.44
C LYS A 688 -11.60 9.36 -33.76
N ILE A 689 -12.07 10.43 -34.39
CA ILE A 689 -13.31 11.09 -33.97
C ILE A 689 -14.48 10.31 -34.58
N LEU A 690 -15.45 9.95 -33.75
CA LEU A 690 -16.65 9.20 -34.17
C LEU A 690 -17.67 10.17 -34.77
N GLU A 691 -18.13 11.11 -33.96
CA GLU A 691 -19.22 12.01 -34.28
C GLU A 691 -19.25 13.20 -33.31
N HIS A 692 -20.15 14.14 -33.58
CA HIS A 692 -20.50 15.20 -32.64
C HIS A 692 -22.02 15.38 -32.55
N ASP A 693 -22.49 15.78 -31.37
CA ASP A 693 -23.90 16.07 -31.10
C ASP A 693 -24.09 17.51 -30.62
N PHE A 694 -25.19 18.12 -31.05
CA PHE A 694 -25.61 19.44 -30.57
C PHE A 694 -26.77 19.33 -29.59
N ARG A 695 -26.62 19.93 -28.41
CA ARG A 695 -27.71 20.09 -27.44
C ARG A 695 -28.05 21.57 -27.26
N LYS A 696 -29.32 21.92 -27.45
CA LYS A 696 -29.83 23.29 -27.30
C LYS A 696 -31.02 23.28 -26.35
N ARG A 697 -30.84 23.85 -25.16
CA ARG A 697 -31.88 23.88 -24.13
C ARG A 697 -33.06 24.72 -24.59
N HIS A 698 -34.26 24.13 -24.54
CA HIS A 698 -35.53 24.82 -24.74
C HIS A 698 -35.95 25.56 -23.47
N ALA A 699 -36.71 26.66 -23.60
CA ALA A 699 -37.17 27.45 -22.46
C ALA A 699 -38.04 26.66 -21.47
N GLN A 700 -38.73 25.62 -21.94
CA GLN A 700 -39.60 24.75 -21.13
C GLN A 700 -38.91 23.50 -20.56
N PHE A 701 -37.62 23.28 -20.85
CA PHE A 701 -36.83 22.21 -20.24
C PHE A 701 -36.74 22.42 -18.71
N PRO A 702 -36.86 21.37 -17.86
CA PRO A 702 -36.75 19.93 -18.15
C PRO A 702 -38.08 19.18 -18.41
N ASN A 703 -39.18 19.87 -18.76
CA ASN A 703 -40.43 19.19 -19.06
C ASN A 703 -40.29 18.25 -20.28
N LYS A 704 -40.90 17.05 -20.21
CA LYS A 704 -40.84 16.04 -21.27
C LYS A 704 -41.80 16.42 -22.41
N GLU A 705 -41.29 17.11 -23.43
CA GLU A 705 -41.97 17.40 -24.70
C GLU A 705 -41.07 17.03 -25.89
N ASN A 706 -41.65 16.92 -27.09
CA ASN A 706 -40.88 16.71 -28.32
C ASN A 706 -40.28 18.05 -28.78
N PHE A 707 -38.98 18.22 -28.56
CA PHE A 707 -38.24 19.42 -28.96
C PHE A 707 -37.54 19.22 -30.32
N GLU A 708 -37.40 20.32 -31.07
CA GLU A 708 -36.70 20.35 -32.37
C GLU A 708 -35.21 19.94 -32.25
N HIS A 709 -34.61 20.15 -31.08
CA HIS A 709 -33.21 19.86 -30.81
C HIS A 709 -33.07 18.98 -29.58
N GLN A 710 -32.00 18.17 -29.52
CA GLN A 710 -31.70 17.38 -28.34
C GLN A 710 -31.50 18.29 -27.11
N GLN A 711 -32.06 17.86 -25.99
CA GLN A 711 -32.01 18.59 -24.72
C GLN A 711 -30.87 18.09 -23.83
N PRO A 712 -30.41 18.87 -22.84
CA PRO A 712 -29.47 18.39 -21.81
C PRO A 712 -29.98 17.10 -21.12
N SER A 713 -29.07 16.20 -20.72
CA SER A 713 -29.46 14.97 -20.01
C SER A 713 -29.57 15.25 -18.52
N VAL A 714 -30.70 14.89 -17.91
CA VAL A 714 -30.92 14.92 -16.46
C VAL A 714 -30.66 13.57 -15.78
N LEU A 715 -30.44 12.51 -16.56
CA LEU A 715 -30.08 11.19 -16.05
C LEU A 715 -28.55 11.05 -16.03
N ALA A 716 -27.99 10.70 -14.88
CA ALA A 716 -26.57 10.43 -14.73
C ALA A 716 -26.17 9.15 -15.48
N HIS A 717 -25.19 9.26 -16.39
CA HIS A 717 -24.80 8.17 -17.27
C HIS A 717 -23.33 8.24 -17.71
N ILE A 718 -22.91 7.19 -18.41
CA ILE A 718 -21.69 7.11 -19.22
C ILE A 718 -22.11 6.61 -20.61
N ASP A 719 -21.59 7.21 -21.67
CA ASP A 719 -22.01 6.96 -23.06
C ASP A 719 -21.58 5.58 -23.60
N PHE A 720 -20.53 4.99 -23.04
CA PHE A 720 -20.00 3.72 -23.53
C PHE A 720 -19.75 2.71 -22.41
N THR A 721 -20.27 1.51 -22.60
CA THR A 721 -19.62 0.31 -22.03
C THR A 721 -18.35 -0.03 -22.81
N MET A 722 -17.43 -0.79 -22.20
CA MET A 722 -16.28 -1.36 -22.91
C MET A 722 -16.71 -2.19 -24.13
N LYS A 723 -17.81 -2.95 -24.00
CA LYS A 723 -18.35 -3.75 -25.11
C LYS A 723 -18.90 -2.87 -26.23
N SER A 724 -19.61 -1.79 -25.88
CA SER A 724 -20.10 -0.82 -26.85
C SER A 724 -18.95 -0.13 -27.59
N ALA A 725 -17.94 0.33 -26.85
CA ALA A 725 -16.75 0.96 -27.43
C ALA A 725 -16.03 0.03 -28.42
N ALA A 726 -15.79 -1.24 -28.05
CA ALA A 726 -15.15 -2.20 -28.95
C ALA A 726 -15.97 -2.46 -30.22
N ARG A 727 -17.30 -2.64 -30.10
CA ARG A 727 -18.20 -2.83 -31.26
C ARG A 727 -18.21 -1.60 -32.16
N THR A 728 -18.26 -0.40 -31.58
CA THR A 728 -18.24 0.86 -32.34
C THR A 728 -16.90 1.05 -33.04
N ALA A 729 -15.78 0.71 -32.40
CA ALA A 729 -14.47 0.78 -33.04
C ALA A 729 -14.38 -0.13 -34.29
N GLU A 730 -14.93 -1.34 -34.21
CA GLU A 730 -14.98 -2.26 -35.33
C GLU A 730 -15.94 -1.77 -36.43
N ALA A 731 -17.15 -1.35 -36.07
CA ALA A 731 -18.19 -0.94 -37.02
C ALA A 731 -17.85 0.39 -37.72
N ALA A 732 -17.37 1.40 -36.99
CA ALA A 732 -17.13 2.74 -37.49
C ALA A 732 -15.73 2.92 -38.09
N PHE A 733 -14.71 2.27 -37.53
CA PHE A 733 -13.31 2.49 -37.92
C PHE A 733 -12.64 1.26 -38.54
N GLN A 734 -13.32 0.11 -38.59
CA GLN A 734 -12.76 -1.16 -39.07
C GLN A 734 -11.51 -1.56 -38.26
N ILE A 735 -11.53 -1.29 -36.95
CA ILE A 735 -10.46 -1.63 -36.01
C ILE A 735 -10.98 -2.72 -35.05
N ALA A 736 -10.53 -3.95 -35.24
CA ALA A 736 -10.91 -5.10 -34.43
C ALA A 736 -10.13 -5.14 -33.09
N PRO A 737 -10.67 -5.78 -32.03
CA PRO A 737 -10.04 -5.82 -30.70
C PRO A 737 -8.62 -6.42 -30.63
N ASP A 738 -8.23 -7.25 -31.59
CA ASP A 738 -6.88 -7.82 -31.69
C ASP A 738 -5.85 -6.86 -32.33
N GLN A 739 -6.30 -5.70 -32.82
CA GLN A 739 -5.47 -4.69 -33.49
C GLN A 739 -5.00 -3.57 -32.55
N TYR A 740 -5.37 -3.61 -31.28
CA TYR A 740 -4.90 -2.70 -30.25
C TYR A 740 -4.72 -3.43 -28.92
N ARG A 741 -3.75 -3.00 -28.12
CA ARG A 741 -3.55 -3.45 -26.73
C ARG A 741 -4.37 -2.64 -25.74
N ARG A 742 -4.69 -1.38 -26.08
CA ARG A 742 -5.56 -0.53 -25.27
C ARG A 742 -6.43 0.36 -26.13
N LEU A 743 -7.68 0.54 -25.70
CA LEU A 743 -8.65 1.47 -26.27
C LEU A 743 -9.17 2.39 -25.17
N VAL A 744 -9.15 3.70 -25.45
CA VAL A 744 -9.75 4.72 -24.59
C VAL A 744 -10.78 5.50 -25.41
N THR A 745 -11.95 5.74 -24.84
CA THR A 745 -12.96 6.64 -25.41
C THR A 745 -13.04 7.90 -24.56
N VAL A 746 -13.05 9.05 -25.23
CA VAL A 746 -12.99 10.37 -24.61
C VAL A 746 -14.04 11.25 -25.25
N ASN A 747 -14.85 11.89 -24.42
CA ASN A 747 -15.79 12.91 -24.86
C ASN A 747 -15.20 14.29 -24.61
N PHE A 748 -15.53 15.22 -25.50
CA PHE A 748 -15.21 16.63 -25.39
C PHE A 748 -16.49 17.43 -25.33
N TRP A 749 -16.66 18.24 -24.28
CA TRP A 749 -17.84 19.08 -24.11
C TRP A 749 -17.48 20.56 -24.11
N LYS A 750 -18.27 21.36 -24.84
CA LYS A 750 -18.11 22.82 -24.88
C LYS A 750 -19.45 23.51 -25.03
N SER A 751 -19.64 24.63 -24.31
CA SER A 751 -20.67 25.60 -24.66
C SER A 751 -20.17 26.56 -25.75
N PHE A 752 -21.02 26.84 -26.73
CA PHE A 752 -20.70 27.75 -27.84
C PHE A 752 -21.57 29.00 -27.87
N GLN A 753 -22.33 29.25 -26.80
CA GLN A 753 -23.09 30.47 -26.59
C GLN A 753 -23.07 30.84 -25.11
N GLY A 754 -22.07 31.65 -24.73
CA GLY A 754 -21.78 31.94 -23.33
C GLY A 754 -21.20 30.72 -22.59
N PRO A 755 -21.01 30.82 -21.26
CA PRO A 755 -20.41 29.75 -20.46
C PRO A 755 -21.32 28.54 -20.24
N GLY A 756 -22.61 28.65 -20.61
CA GLY A 756 -23.61 27.58 -20.37
C GLY A 756 -23.95 27.37 -18.90
N ASN A 757 -23.79 28.41 -18.07
CA ASN A 757 -23.91 28.33 -16.62
C ASN A 757 -25.33 28.01 -16.11
N ASP A 758 -26.39 28.12 -16.93
CA ASP A 758 -27.77 27.82 -16.50
C ASP A 758 -28.00 26.31 -16.32
N TRP A 759 -27.46 25.51 -17.25
CA TRP A 759 -27.51 24.06 -17.23
C TRP A 759 -26.16 23.41 -17.61
N PRO A 760 -25.08 23.64 -16.85
CA PRO A 760 -23.75 23.17 -17.21
C PRO A 760 -23.61 21.65 -17.06
N LEU A 761 -22.44 21.12 -17.45
CA LEU A 761 -22.12 19.70 -17.31
C LEU A 761 -21.44 19.44 -15.97
N ALA A 762 -22.04 18.58 -15.15
CA ALA A 762 -21.43 17.99 -13.97
C ALA A 762 -20.74 16.67 -14.33
N LEU A 763 -19.55 16.46 -13.77
CA LEU A 763 -18.66 15.32 -13.95
C LEU A 763 -18.37 14.72 -12.58
N CYS A 764 -18.63 13.43 -12.42
CA CYS A 764 -18.34 12.72 -11.18
C CYS A 764 -16.88 12.28 -11.16
N ASP A 765 -16.20 12.48 -10.04
CA ASP A 765 -14.86 11.96 -9.81
C ASP A 765 -14.85 10.44 -9.97
N ARG A 766 -14.14 9.95 -11.00
CA ARG A 766 -14.10 8.51 -11.31
C ARG A 766 -13.64 7.65 -10.14
N ARG A 767 -12.88 8.21 -9.19
CA ARG A 767 -12.38 7.50 -8.00
C ARG A 767 -13.49 7.16 -7.01
N THR A 768 -14.61 7.88 -7.07
CA THR A 768 -15.82 7.62 -6.26
C THR A 768 -16.83 6.71 -6.95
N PHE A 769 -16.51 6.23 -8.16
CA PHE A 769 -17.37 5.36 -8.95
C PHE A 769 -16.72 3.99 -9.17
N ARG A 770 -17.53 2.92 -9.08
CA ARG A 770 -17.14 1.54 -9.43
C ARG A 770 -18.16 0.92 -10.38
N ARG A 771 -17.75 0.71 -11.63
CA ARG A 771 -18.55 0.04 -12.65
C ARG A 771 -19.05 -1.33 -12.16
N GLY A 772 -20.31 -1.66 -12.48
CA GLY A 772 -20.96 -2.92 -12.06
C GLY A 772 -21.54 -2.92 -10.65
N LEU A 773 -20.95 -2.19 -9.70
CA LEU A 773 -21.52 -1.99 -8.35
C LEU A 773 -22.49 -0.79 -8.32
N ASN A 774 -22.10 0.26 -9.05
CA ASN A 774 -22.72 1.58 -9.03
C ASN A 774 -23.48 1.92 -10.31
N SER A 775 -23.48 1.05 -11.31
CA SER A 775 -24.16 1.28 -12.59
C SER A 775 -24.73 -0.01 -13.15
N SER A 776 -25.61 0.12 -14.14
CA SER A 776 -26.00 -0.98 -15.02
C SER A 776 -25.89 -0.58 -16.48
N ALA A 777 -25.49 -1.54 -17.31
CA ALA A 777 -25.48 -1.37 -18.76
C ALA A 777 -26.92 -1.25 -19.28
N VAL A 778 -27.17 -0.26 -20.13
CA VAL A 778 -28.49 0.10 -20.65
C VAL A 778 -28.42 0.20 -22.16
N ASP A 779 -29.36 -0.45 -22.85
CA ASP A 779 -29.49 -0.30 -24.30
C ASP A 779 -30.27 0.97 -24.65
N VAL A 780 -29.65 1.89 -25.38
CA VAL A 780 -30.31 3.03 -26.00
C VAL A 780 -30.51 2.71 -27.47
N VAL A 781 -31.77 2.50 -27.86
CA VAL A 781 -32.13 1.92 -29.16
C VAL A 781 -32.82 2.98 -30.01
N TYR A 782 -32.25 3.24 -31.18
CA TYR A 782 -32.83 4.06 -32.25
C TYR A 782 -33.52 3.15 -33.28
N TYR A 783 -34.22 3.74 -34.25
CA TYR A 783 -34.98 2.98 -35.24
C TYR A 783 -34.13 2.00 -36.07
N ASP A 784 -32.87 2.35 -36.34
CA ASP A 784 -31.94 1.61 -37.21
C ASP A 784 -30.61 1.23 -36.54
N SER A 785 -30.43 1.58 -35.27
CA SER A 785 -29.16 1.46 -34.55
C SER A 785 -29.38 1.36 -33.05
N PHE A 786 -28.38 0.91 -32.29
CA PHE A 786 -28.41 0.98 -30.84
C PHE A 786 -27.01 1.19 -30.28
N THR A 787 -26.92 1.79 -29.09
CA THR A 787 -25.70 1.87 -28.29
C THR A 787 -25.97 1.32 -26.90
N GLU A 788 -24.94 0.82 -26.23
CA GLU A 788 -25.01 0.39 -24.84
C GLU A 788 -24.27 1.41 -23.95
N ASN A 789 -25.05 2.14 -23.17
CA ASN A 789 -24.60 3.13 -22.19
C ASN A 789 -24.48 2.48 -20.81
N GLU A 790 -23.97 3.21 -19.82
CA GLU A 790 -24.17 2.88 -18.41
C GLU A 790 -25.03 3.92 -17.72
N SER A 791 -26.08 3.48 -17.05
CA SER A 791 -26.90 4.34 -16.19
C SER A 791 -26.54 4.13 -14.73
N MET A 792 -26.52 5.22 -13.98
CA MET A 792 -25.93 5.28 -12.64
C MET A 792 -26.98 5.06 -11.56
N TYR A 793 -26.64 4.28 -10.53
CA TYR A 793 -27.35 4.26 -9.27
C TYR A 793 -26.92 5.46 -8.42
N HIS A 794 -27.81 6.05 -7.63
CA HIS A 794 -27.41 7.12 -6.72
C HIS A 794 -26.49 6.60 -5.61
N SER A 795 -25.46 7.38 -5.26
CA SER A 795 -24.60 7.17 -4.09
C SER A 795 -24.27 8.49 -3.41
N PRO A 796 -24.30 8.57 -2.07
CA PRO A 796 -23.83 9.75 -1.34
C PRO A 796 -22.30 9.92 -1.41
N GLU A 797 -21.56 8.91 -1.88
CA GLU A 797 -20.10 8.95 -1.99
C GLU A 797 -19.60 9.70 -3.24
N TYR A 798 -20.49 10.05 -4.17
CA TYR A 798 -20.10 10.73 -5.40
C TYR A 798 -19.68 12.16 -5.15
N PHE A 799 -18.48 12.50 -5.61
CA PHE A 799 -18.04 13.89 -5.70
C PHE A 799 -18.29 14.41 -7.11
N TRP A 800 -19.21 15.36 -7.25
CA TRP A 800 -19.53 16.01 -8.51
C TRP A 800 -18.81 17.34 -8.66
N TYR A 801 -18.31 17.58 -9.85
CA TYR A 801 -17.63 18.82 -10.20
C TYR A 801 -18.17 19.40 -11.50
N TYR A 802 -18.00 20.70 -11.68
CA TYR A 802 -18.26 21.37 -12.96
C TYR A 802 -17.20 22.45 -13.20
N PHE A 803 -17.16 23.00 -14.41
CA PHE A 803 -16.28 24.13 -14.71
C PHE A 803 -17.11 25.40 -14.78
N LYS A 804 -16.99 26.26 -13.76
CA LYS A 804 -17.68 27.56 -13.74
C LYS A 804 -17.14 28.46 -14.85
N ASP A 805 -18.01 29.21 -15.52
CA ASP A 805 -17.60 30.22 -16.50
C ASP A 805 -16.67 29.68 -17.60
N LEU A 806 -17.03 28.56 -18.25
CA LEU A 806 -16.21 27.95 -19.30
C LEU A 806 -15.98 28.94 -20.45
N GLY A 807 -14.71 29.24 -20.77
CA GLY A 807 -14.34 30.23 -21.76
C GLY A 807 -14.56 29.79 -23.21
N ASP A 808 -14.63 30.78 -24.12
CA ASP A 808 -14.76 30.53 -25.57
C ASP A 808 -13.52 29.82 -26.15
N ASP A 809 -12.38 29.86 -25.46
CA ASP A 809 -11.13 29.16 -25.78
C ASP A 809 -10.90 27.89 -24.95
N GLU A 810 -11.90 27.40 -24.21
CA GLU A 810 -11.81 26.19 -23.38
C GLU A 810 -12.76 25.08 -23.86
N VAL A 811 -12.34 23.83 -23.65
CA VAL A 811 -13.13 22.62 -23.85
C VAL A 811 -12.88 21.66 -22.70
N ILE A 812 -13.89 20.93 -22.26
CA ILE A 812 -13.76 19.89 -21.24
C ILE A 812 -13.49 18.57 -21.95
N ALA A 813 -12.45 17.83 -21.55
CA ALA A 813 -12.17 16.46 -21.98
C ALA A 813 -12.44 15.51 -20.80
N PHE A 814 -13.15 14.40 -21.05
CA PHE A 814 -13.48 13.43 -20.01
C PHE A 814 -13.62 12.01 -20.58
N VAL A 815 -13.08 11.03 -19.87
CA VAL A 815 -13.04 9.64 -20.36
C VAL A 815 -14.39 8.96 -20.14
N GLN A 816 -14.87 8.27 -21.18
CA GLN A 816 -16.07 7.44 -21.11
C GLN A 816 -15.73 6.00 -20.74
N THR A 817 -14.68 5.43 -21.33
CA THR A 817 -14.21 4.09 -20.99
C THR A 817 -12.74 3.91 -21.35
N ASP A 818 -12.04 3.06 -20.60
CA ASP A 818 -10.63 2.72 -20.78
C ASP A 818 -10.48 1.20 -20.64
N SER A 819 -9.85 0.54 -21.61
CA SER A 819 -9.65 -0.91 -21.56
C SER A 819 -8.53 -1.34 -20.60
N ASP A 820 -7.77 -0.39 -20.05
CA ASP A 820 -6.81 -0.60 -18.98
C ASP A 820 -7.54 -0.46 -17.63
N GLU A 821 -7.95 -1.59 -17.06
CA GLU A 821 -8.79 -1.65 -15.85
C GLU A 821 -8.12 -1.00 -14.62
N ASP A 822 -6.78 -0.96 -14.59
CA ASP A 822 -5.99 -0.35 -13.52
C ASP A 822 -6.09 1.19 -13.50
N ARG A 823 -6.61 1.81 -14.57
CA ARG A 823 -6.76 3.27 -14.70
C ARG A 823 -8.14 3.81 -14.32
N GLY A 824 -8.97 2.94 -13.78
CA GLY A 824 -10.27 3.27 -13.21
C GLY A 824 -11.41 3.28 -14.22
N SER A 825 -12.62 3.47 -13.71
CA SER A 825 -13.85 3.50 -14.50
C SER A 825 -13.99 4.79 -15.33
N GLY A 826 -14.92 4.79 -16.29
CA GLY A 826 -15.37 6.01 -16.97
C GLY A 826 -15.92 7.08 -16.03
N VAL A 827 -16.12 8.29 -16.54
CA VAL A 827 -16.64 9.45 -15.79
C VAL A 827 -18.16 9.55 -15.93
N PRO A 828 -18.94 9.26 -14.86
CA PRO A 828 -20.36 9.57 -14.84
C PRO A 828 -20.57 11.06 -15.02
N HIS A 829 -21.52 11.44 -15.86
CA HIS A 829 -21.78 12.84 -16.15
C HIS A 829 -23.27 13.11 -16.29
N VAL A 830 -23.66 14.35 -15.97
CA VAL A 830 -25.06 14.79 -16.04
C VAL A 830 -25.15 16.30 -16.19
N SER A 831 -26.24 16.81 -16.76
CA SER A 831 -26.52 18.24 -16.75
C SER A 831 -27.37 18.59 -15.53
N PHE A 832 -27.04 19.68 -14.85
CA PHE A 832 -27.75 20.09 -13.64
C PHE A 832 -28.26 21.52 -13.75
N PHE A 833 -29.34 21.84 -13.03
CA PHE A 833 -29.80 23.23 -12.91
C PHE A 833 -28.90 23.97 -11.93
N ASN A 834 -28.27 25.05 -12.37
CA ASN A 834 -27.43 25.89 -11.52
C ASN A 834 -28.25 27.08 -10.97
N PRO A 835 -28.64 27.07 -9.68
CA PRO A 835 -29.40 28.17 -9.08
C PRO A 835 -28.59 29.46 -8.95
N GLU A 836 -27.27 29.40 -9.12
CA GLU A 836 -26.38 30.57 -9.05
C GLU A 836 -26.12 31.23 -10.41
N ALA A 837 -26.76 30.75 -11.48
CA ALA A 837 -26.64 31.39 -12.79
C ALA A 837 -27.31 32.79 -12.79
N ASP A 838 -26.73 33.73 -13.54
CA ASP A 838 -27.31 35.06 -13.72
C ASP A 838 -28.76 34.99 -14.22
N GLU A 839 -29.65 35.88 -13.75
CA GLU A 839 -31.06 35.90 -14.17
C GLU A 839 -31.24 36.04 -15.69
N ASP A 840 -30.29 36.70 -16.36
CA ASP A 840 -30.25 36.89 -17.81
C ASP A 840 -29.36 35.86 -18.55
N ALA A 841 -28.96 34.77 -17.88
CA ALA A 841 -28.13 33.73 -18.49
C ALA A 841 -28.81 33.14 -19.73
N MET A 842 -28.08 33.13 -20.85
CA MET A 842 -28.59 32.56 -22.10
C MET A 842 -28.82 31.05 -21.95
N PRO A 843 -29.90 30.49 -22.54
CA PRO A 843 -30.13 29.05 -22.54
C PRO A 843 -28.94 28.29 -23.12
N ARG A 844 -28.44 27.28 -22.40
CA ARG A 844 -27.32 26.44 -22.84
C ARG A 844 -27.45 26.00 -24.30
N ARG A 845 -26.40 26.27 -25.07
CA ARG A 845 -26.09 25.58 -26.32
C ARG A 845 -24.70 24.97 -26.24
N SER A 846 -24.61 23.67 -26.45
CA SER A 846 -23.37 22.91 -26.29
C SER A 846 -23.17 21.90 -27.40
N ILE A 847 -21.91 21.66 -27.72
CA ILE A 847 -21.46 20.57 -28.59
C ILE A 847 -20.75 19.52 -27.75
N GLU A 848 -20.95 18.26 -28.09
CA GLU A 848 -20.22 17.13 -27.54
C GLU A 848 -19.57 16.34 -28.68
N VAL A 849 -18.26 16.09 -28.61
CA VAL A 849 -17.50 15.33 -29.62
C VAL A 849 -17.00 14.04 -29.00
N ARG A 850 -17.25 12.90 -29.64
CA ARG A 850 -16.83 11.58 -29.17
C ARG A 850 -15.60 11.10 -29.93
N ALA A 851 -14.57 10.67 -29.23
CA ALA A 851 -13.31 10.24 -29.84
C ALA A 851 -12.77 8.94 -29.22
N PHE A 852 -12.01 8.22 -30.03
CA PHE A 852 -11.39 6.94 -29.74
C PHE A 852 -9.88 7.06 -29.89
N VAL A 853 -9.16 6.57 -28.89
CA VAL A 853 -7.71 6.60 -28.80
C VAL A 853 -7.21 5.16 -28.66
N PHE A 854 -6.36 4.75 -29.60
CA PHE A 854 -5.86 3.38 -29.68
C PHE A 854 -4.35 3.33 -29.41
N PHE A 855 -3.93 2.28 -28.72
CA PHE A 855 -2.53 1.94 -28.42
C PHE A 855 -2.29 0.50 -28.88
N THR A 856 -1.22 0.24 -29.63
CA THR A 856 -0.94 -1.01 -30.33
C THR A 856 0.18 -1.84 -29.71
#